data_AF-A0A670JHF1-F1
#
_entry.id   AF-A0A670JHF1-F1
#
_cell.length_a   1.000
_cell.length_b   1.000
_cell.length_c   1.000
_cell.angle_alpha   90.00
_cell.angle_beta   90.00
_cell.angle_gamma   90.00
#
_symmetry.space_group_name_H-M   'P 1'
#
loop_
_entity.id
_entity.type
_entity.pdbx_description
1 polymer ?
#
loop_
_entity_poly.entity_id
_entity_poly.type
_entity_poly.pdbx_seq_one_letter_code
_entity_poly.pdbx_strand_id
1 'polypeptide(L)'
;SRVARPRPLASPGGSAEAKQPGGGAAGRSLSGGVAYGEGSRAAVQRRHPRAGLPAQRRPLPGLQAGPLPSTPATTPTSAGPGPDTYKGWLFKWTNYLKGYQRRWFVLSNGLLSYYRTQAEMAHTCRGTINLSTAHIDTEDSCNIVLSNGGRTYHLKAHSEVERQRWVTALELAKSKAIHDSGDEEPASQSDKSELHGTLKSLSSKLEDLSTCNDLIAKHGAALQRSLSELENLKLPAESGEKIKAVNERATLFRITSNAMINACRDFLDLAETHSRKWQRALQYEREQRTRLEETIEQLAKQHNNLERACRGPPPSLQTPASAHPKSVKAEASDEDEETEYFDAMEDAQAFITSPSLLPPQVFDSSHQASYDGSSKDGIHKKKRRTRVPDKPNYSLNLWSIMKNCIGKELSKIPMPVNFNEPLSMLQRLTEDLEYHELLDKAVKCESSIEQMCFVAAFSVSSYSTTVHRTAKPFNPLLGETYELDRLDELGFRSLCEQVSHHPPAAAHHVYSKRGWTLWQEITIASKFRGKYLSIMPLGYIHLEFHSSGNHYVWQKVTSTVHNIIVGKLWIDQSGDIEIINYKSKDKCQLKFTPYSYFSRDVPRKVTGLVMDAEGTSHYVMSGTWDEKMECSKIVQSSQGNGSSEGKVPKTVYQTLSPKVLWQKYPLPENAENMYFFSNLALTLNEPEERIAPTDSRQRPDQRLMENGKWDEANAEKQRLEEKQRAVRRKREAEAAEALEEGKDYRGYSPLWFERKVDPVTGELMCVYKGGYWEAKEQQQWSACPNIF
;
A
#
# COMPACT_ATOMS: atom_id res chain seq x y z
N SER A 1 5.77 -59.83 -36.11
CA SER A 1 6.28 -60.48 -37.34
C SER A 1 5.52 -59.98 -38.56
N ARG A 2 6.22 -59.66 -39.69
CA ARG A 2 5.67 -59.38 -41.05
C ARG A 2 4.75 -58.11 -41.18
N VAL A 3 5.05 -57.11 -42.03
CA VAL A 3 4.98 -56.98 -43.53
C VAL A 3 3.56 -56.57 -44.02
N ALA A 4 3.31 -55.63 -44.96
CA ALA A 4 4.11 -54.55 -45.60
C ALA A 4 3.22 -53.53 -46.43
N ARG A 5 3.87 -52.61 -47.17
CA ARG A 5 3.39 -51.61 -48.19
C ARG A 5 2.92 -52.27 -49.53
N PRO A 6 2.31 -51.62 -50.58
CA PRO A 6 2.52 -50.27 -51.24
C PRO A 6 1.22 -49.45 -51.55
N ARG A 7 1.13 -48.20 -52.11
CA ARG A 7 1.83 -47.36 -53.16
C ARG A 7 1.51 -47.76 -54.64
N PRO A 8 1.61 -46.87 -55.69
CA PRO A 8 1.29 -45.43 -55.88
C PRO A 8 0.66 -45.10 -57.30
N LEU A 9 0.76 -43.84 -57.81
CA LEU A 9 0.71 -43.33 -59.23
C LEU A 9 -0.38 -42.27 -59.60
N ALA A 10 -0.17 -41.57 -60.75
CA ALA A 10 -0.23 -40.10 -60.84
C ALA A 10 -0.39 -39.46 -62.26
N SER A 11 -1.02 -38.27 -62.34
CA SER A 11 -0.93 -37.20 -63.39
C SER A 11 -1.38 -37.58 -64.85
N PRO A 12 -1.32 -36.72 -65.92
CA PRO A 12 -0.86 -35.32 -66.09
C PRO A 12 -1.72 -34.36 -67.01
N GLY A 13 -1.25 -33.10 -67.25
CA GLY A 13 -1.68 -32.13 -68.30
C GLY A 13 -2.75 -31.08 -67.87
N GLY A 14 -2.88 -29.84 -68.38
CA GLY A 14 -2.16 -28.99 -69.38
C GLY A 14 -3.09 -27.84 -69.88
N SER A 15 -2.71 -26.72 -70.52
CA SER A 15 -1.43 -26.01 -70.75
C SER A 15 -1.62 -24.68 -71.55
N ALA A 16 -0.83 -23.61 -71.29
CA ALA A 16 -0.69 -22.34 -72.06
C ALA A 16 -1.90 -21.33 -72.03
N GLU A 17 -1.83 -20.04 -72.42
CA GLU A 17 -0.75 -19.20 -73.01
C GLU A 17 -0.82 -17.69 -72.60
N ALA A 18 0.09 -16.84 -73.10
CA ALA A 18 0.52 -15.54 -72.54
C ALA A 18 0.08 -14.24 -73.27
N LYS A 19 0.29 -13.06 -72.62
CA LYS A 19 0.85 -11.83 -73.28
C LYS A 19 1.35 -10.72 -72.31
N GLN A 20 1.95 -9.66 -72.87
CA GLN A 20 2.90 -8.72 -72.22
C GLN A 20 2.39 -7.26 -72.03
N PRO A 21 3.13 -6.37 -71.30
CA PRO A 21 2.66 -5.06 -70.79
C PRO A 21 3.32 -3.79 -71.39
N GLY A 22 2.91 -2.61 -70.89
CA GLY A 22 3.59 -1.30 -70.97
C GLY A 22 2.84 -0.23 -70.14
N GLY A 23 3.38 0.95 -69.77
CA GLY A 23 4.77 1.43 -69.87
C GLY A 23 4.93 2.96 -69.63
N GLY A 24 5.43 3.38 -68.44
CA GLY A 24 5.90 4.75 -68.12
C GLY A 24 4.83 5.87 -67.99
N ALA A 25 5.16 7.15 -67.71
CA ALA A 25 6.24 7.73 -66.90
C ALA A 25 6.07 9.27 -66.68
N ALA A 26 6.36 9.75 -65.45
CA ALA A 26 6.78 11.13 -65.04
C ALA A 26 5.91 12.40 -65.31
N GLY A 27 5.96 13.36 -64.36
CA GLY A 27 5.38 14.73 -64.45
C GLY A 27 5.76 15.59 -63.21
N ARG A 28 5.74 16.94 -63.30
CA ARG A 28 6.26 17.87 -62.25
C ARG A 28 5.45 19.20 -62.14
N SER A 29 5.70 19.96 -61.06
CA SER A 29 5.43 21.43 -60.90
C SER A 29 3.99 21.85 -60.52
N LEU A 30 3.66 23.02 -59.91
CA LEU A 30 4.45 24.10 -59.25
C LEU A 30 3.55 24.98 -58.32
N SER A 31 4.17 25.66 -57.33
CA SER A 31 3.83 26.92 -56.60
C SER A 31 2.42 27.59 -56.55
N GLY A 32 2.07 28.12 -55.36
CA GLY A 32 1.16 29.29 -55.14
C GLY A 32 -0.24 28.98 -54.57
N GLY A 33 -0.97 29.89 -53.90
CA GLY A 33 -0.58 31.19 -53.30
C GLY A 33 -1.74 32.22 -53.10
N VAL A 34 -2.13 32.49 -51.84
CA VAL A 34 -2.86 33.71 -51.32
C VAL A 34 -4.34 33.96 -51.78
N ALA A 35 -5.25 34.25 -50.82
CA ALA A 35 -6.14 35.46 -50.79
C ALA A 35 -7.30 35.42 -49.73
N TYR A 36 -7.78 36.61 -49.33
CA TYR A 36 -8.99 36.95 -48.52
C TYR A 36 -9.03 36.48 -47.04
N GLY A 37 -9.50 37.25 -46.03
CA GLY A 37 -10.11 38.60 -45.98
C GLY A 37 -11.65 38.56 -45.89
N GLU A 38 -12.40 39.28 -45.04
CA GLU A 38 -12.10 40.30 -43.99
C GLU A 38 -13.19 40.26 -42.87
N GLY A 39 -13.12 41.13 -41.84
CA GLY A 39 -14.25 41.45 -40.94
C GLY A 39 -13.85 41.84 -39.50
N SER A 40 -14.32 42.97 -38.95
CA SER A 40 -13.81 43.49 -37.67
C SER A 40 -14.72 44.47 -36.88
N ARG A 41 -14.73 44.34 -35.52
CA ARG A 41 -15.10 45.35 -34.49
C ARG A 41 -16.58 45.86 -34.55
N ALA A 42 -17.16 46.70 -33.67
CA ALA A 42 -16.79 47.48 -32.45
C ALA A 42 -18.10 47.80 -31.63
N ALA A 43 -18.15 48.36 -30.40
CA ALA A 43 -17.22 48.45 -29.25
C ALA A 43 -17.91 49.05 -27.98
N VAL A 44 -17.48 48.62 -26.77
CA VAL A 44 -17.32 49.36 -25.48
C VAL A 44 -18.32 50.47 -25.05
N GLN A 45 -18.93 50.35 -23.85
CA GLN A 45 -18.86 51.41 -22.79
C GLN A 45 -19.30 50.96 -21.37
N ARG A 46 -19.15 51.87 -20.36
CA ARG A 46 -19.22 51.63 -18.89
C ARG A 46 -20.35 52.44 -18.22
N ARG A 47 -20.87 51.99 -17.05
CA ARG A 47 -21.00 52.80 -15.81
C ARG A 47 -21.51 52.02 -14.58
N HIS A 48 -21.22 52.57 -13.40
CA HIS A 48 -21.69 52.24 -12.03
C HIS A 48 -22.85 53.20 -11.63
N PRO A 49 -23.61 53.08 -10.50
CA PRO A 49 -23.14 52.78 -9.14
C PRO A 49 -24.05 51.86 -8.26
N ARG A 50 -24.43 52.29 -7.02
CA ARG A 50 -24.43 51.44 -5.80
C ARG A 50 -25.47 51.88 -4.74
N ALA A 51 -25.95 50.91 -3.94
CA ALA A 51 -26.51 51.00 -2.57
C ALA A 51 -27.95 51.52 -2.31
N GLY A 52 -28.59 50.95 -1.28
CA GLY A 52 -29.87 51.37 -0.68
C GLY A 52 -30.37 50.41 0.45
N LEU A 53 -30.51 50.92 1.68
CA LEU A 53 -31.10 50.34 2.92
C LEU A 53 -31.83 51.50 3.66
N PRO A 54 -32.58 51.35 4.79
CA PRO A 54 -32.86 50.19 5.67
C PRO A 54 -34.40 49.87 5.73
N ALA A 55 -35.23 49.74 6.80
CA ALA A 55 -35.07 49.83 8.26
C ALA A 55 -36.28 49.26 9.10
N GLN A 56 -35.99 48.82 10.34
CA GLN A 56 -36.84 48.84 11.56
C GLN A 56 -38.20 48.04 11.60
N ARG A 57 -38.95 48.00 12.74
CA ARG A 57 -38.69 47.20 13.98
C ARG A 57 -39.94 47.09 14.92
N ARG A 58 -40.30 45.86 15.38
CA ARG A 58 -41.12 45.55 16.61
C ARG A 58 -42.64 45.95 16.58
N PRO A 59 -43.53 45.55 17.54
CA PRO A 59 -43.31 45.03 18.93
C PRO A 59 -43.98 43.66 19.31
N LEU A 60 -44.30 43.48 20.62
CA LEU A 60 -44.55 42.27 21.46
C LEU A 60 -46.05 42.12 21.87
N PRO A 61 -46.57 41.27 22.83
CA PRO A 61 -45.98 40.35 23.87
C PRO A 61 -46.64 38.91 23.95
N GLY A 62 -46.43 38.00 24.94
CA GLY A 62 -45.54 37.88 26.12
C GLY A 62 -45.90 36.69 27.07
N LEU A 63 -45.27 36.59 28.27
CA LEU A 63 -45.51 35.66 29.44
C LEU A 63 -44.97 34.19 29.33
N GLN A 64 -44.38 33.52 30.36
CA GLN A 64 -43.86 33.91 31.70
C GLN A 64 -42.74 32.93 32.23
N ALA A 65 -42.11 33.24 33.39
CA ALA A 65 -40.88 32.64 34.01
C ALA A 65 -41.07 31.26 34.72
N GLY A 66 -40.10 30.58 35.38
CA GLY A 66 -38.68 30.78 35.82
C GLY A 66 -38.23 29.59 36.73
N PRO A 67 -37.10 29.56 37.51
CA PRO A 67 -36.03 30.55 37.75
C PRO A 67 -34.56 29.98 37.61
N LEU A 68 -33.56 30.64 38.24
CA LEU A 68 -32.09 30.45 38.21
C LEU A 68 -31.50 30.58 39.65
N PRO A 69 -30.23 30.20 40.00
CA PRO A 69 -28.96 30.81 39.54
C PRO A 69 -27.77 29.79 39.45
N SER A 70 -26.47 30.10 39.36
CA SER A 70 -25.66 31.35 39.46
C SER A 70 -24.33 31.25 38.66
N THR A 71 -23.73 32.38 38.30
CA THR A 71 -22.33 32.49 37.82
C THR A 71 -21.55 33.53 38.62
N PRO A 72 -20.20 33.48 38.55
CA PRO A 72 -19.42 34.71 38.39
C PRO A 72 -18.62 34.69 37.07
N ALA A 73 -18.31 35.87 36.56
CA ALA A 73 -17.48 36.04 35.36
C ALA A 73 -16.00 36.21 35.71
N THR A 74 -15.11 36.00 34.73
CA THR A 74 -14.07 36.97 34.34
C THR A 74 -13.46 36.54 33.00
N THR A 75 -13.50 37.43 32.00
CA THR A 75 -12.73 37.29 30.76
C THR A 75 -11.40 38.03 30.87
N PRO A 76 -10.24 37.35 30.83
CA PRO A 76 -9.00 37.99 30.40
C PRO A 76 -9.05 38.14 28.87
N THR A 77 -9.11 39.39 28.44
CA THR A 77 -8.76 39.94 27.13
C THR A 77 -8.11 38.95 26.16
N SER A 78 -8.75 38.67 25.02
CA SER A 78 -8.10 37.99 23.91
C SER A 78 -6.89 38.80 23.44
N ALA A 79 -5.69 38.24 23.60
CA ALA A 79 -4.46 38.89 23.12
C ALA A 79 -4.59 39.25 21.63
N GLY A 80 -4.03 40.40 21.24
CA GLY A 80 -3.94 40.79 19.83
C GLY A 80 -3.17 39.74 19.01
N PRO A 81 -3.35 39.69 17.68
CA PRO A 81 -2.60 38.77 16.84
C PRO A 81 -1.10 39.00 17.04
N GLY A 82 -0.37 37.94 17.38
CA GLY A 82 1.09 37.99 17.49
C GLY A 82 1.72 38.44 16.16
N PRO A 83 2.78 39.26 16.20
CA PRO A 83 3.20 40.11 15.08
C PRO A 83 3.63 39.34 13.81
N ASP A 84 3.90 38.04 13.90
CA ASP A 84 4.42 37.21 12.81
C ASP A 84 3.36 36.35 12.08
N THR A 85 2.06 36.55 12.31
CA THR A 85 1.01 35.70 11.70
C THR A 85 0.15 36.39 10.64
N TYR A 86 0.25 35.95 9.38
CA TYR A 86 -0.58 36.42 8.26
C TYR A 86 -1.55 35.32 7.80
N LYS A 87 -2.82 35.66 7.53
CA LYS A 87 -3.86 34.67 7.17
C LYS A 87 -4.96 35.26 6.31
N GLY A 88 -5.51 34.45 5.41
CA GLY A 88 -6.54 34.89 4.46
C GLY A 88 -6.90 33.83 3.42
N TRP A 89 -7.63 34.23 2.38
CA TRP A 89 -7.99 33.34 1.28
C TRP A 89 -7.08 33.57 0.07
N LEU A 90 -6.64 32.49 -0.56
CA LEU A 90 -6.05 32.49 -1.91
C LEU A 90 -6.67 31.37 -2.74
N PHE A 91 -6.62 31.50 -4.06
CA PHE A 91 -6.98 30.42 -4.97
C PHE A 91 -5.73 29.61 -5.31
N LYS A 92 -5.69 28.32 -4.97
CA LYS A 92 -4.58 27.42 -5.28
C LYS A 92 -4.90 26.56 -6.50
N TRP A 93 -3.98 26.43 -7.46
CA TRP A 93 -4.09 25.44 -8.53
C TRP A 93 -4.01 24.02 -7.97
N THR A 94 -4.93 23.15 -8.41
CA THR A 94 -5.06 21.78 -7.89
C THR A 94 -4.77 20.71 -8.94
N ASN A 95 -5.43 20.75 -10.09
CA ASN A 95 -5.11 20.00 -11.31
C ASN A 95 -5.94 20.54 -12.48
N TYR A 96 -5.69 20.09 -13.71
CA TYR A 96 -6.45 20.50 -14.91
C TYR A 96 -7.97 20.22 -14.85
N LEU A 97 -8.43 19.32 -13.99
CA LEU A 97 -9.86 18.98 -13.83
C LEU A 97 -10.62 19.88 -12.85
N LYS A 98 -9.92 20.49 -11.87
CA LYS A 98 -10.53 21.32 -10.80
C LYS A 98 -10.00 22.75 -10.78
N GLY A 99 -8.94 23.03 -11.53
CA GLY A 99 -8.32 24.32 -11.72
C GLY A 99 -7.89 25.02 -10.43
N TYR A 100 -8.09 26.34 -10.42
CA TYR A 100 -7.92 27.21 -9.26
C TYR A 100 -9.05 27.02 -8.26
N GLN A 101 -8.68 26.74 -7.01
CA GLN A 101 -9.60 26.38 -5.93
C GLN A 101 -9.34 27.24 -4.70
N ARG A 102 -10.37 27.92 -4.19
CA ARG A 102 -10.26 28.78 -3.00
C ARG A 102 -9.85 27.96 -1.77
N ARG A 103 -8.80 28.37 -1.06
CA ARG A 103 -8.27 27.73 0.16
C ARG A 103 -7.93 28.79 1.20
N TRP A 104 -8.06 28.43 2.46
CA TRP A 104 -7.66 29.29 3.57
C TRP A 104 -6.18 29.04 3.86
N PHE A 105 -5.37 30.09 3.80
CA PHE A 105 -3.93 30.04 4.02
C PHE A 105 -3.57 30.70 5.34
N VAL A 106 -2.59 30.12 6.03
CA VAL A 106 -2.02 30.61 7.28
C VAL A 106 -0.50 30.56 7.16
N LEU A 107 0.12 31.71 7.34
CA LEU A 107 1.56 31.91 7.41
C LEU A 107 1.94 32.10 8.88
N SER A 108 2.82 31.25 9.39
CA SER A 108 3.35 31.28 10.76
C SER A 108 4.71 30.60 10.79
N ASN A 109 5.67 31.14 11.53
CA ASN A 109 6.93 30.48 11.87
C ASN A 109 7.68 29.91 10.65
N GLY A 110 7.78 30.72 9.57
CA GLY A 110 8.42 30.30 8.31
C GLY A 110 7.64 29.30 7.46
N LEU A 111 6.49 28.80 7.92
CA LEU A 111 5.67 27.82 7.22
C LEU A 111 4.40 28.45 6.65
N LEU A 112 4.15 28.23 5.36
CA LEU A 112 2.86 28.53 4.74
C LEU A 112 2.03 27.24 4.65
N SER A 113 0.97 27.16 5.46
CA SER A 113 0.05 26.03 5.53
C SER A 113 -1.32 26.38 4.93
N TYR A 114 -2.02 25.41 4.33
CA TYR A 114 -3.34 25.64 3.77
C TYR A 114 -4.40 24.60 4.16
N TYR A 115 -5.64 25.09 4.20
CA TYR A 115 -6.84 24.41 4.67
C TYR A 115 -7.96 24.57 3.63
N ARG A 116 -8.95 23.67 3.64
CA ARG A 116 -10.10 23.79 2.72
C ARG A 116 -11.05 24.91 3.17
N THR A 117 -11.19 25.10 4.48
CA THR A 117 -11.94 26.19 5.13
C THR A 117 -11.18 26.69 6.36
N GLN A 118 -11.56 27.85 6.90
CA GLN A 118 -10.98 28.38 8.15
C GLN A 118 -11.37 27.51 9.37
N ALA A 119 -12.56 26.88 9.37
CA ALA A 119 -13.01 26.01 10.46
C ALA A 119 -12.23 24.68 10.54
N GLU A 120 -11.76 24.15 9.40
CA GLU A 120 -10.95 22.92 9.35
C GLU A 120 -9.55 23.05 9.98
N MET A 121 -9.13 24.26 10.38
CA MET A 121 -7.83 24.51 11.02
C MET A 121 -7.58 23.67 12.28
N ALA A 122 -8.62 23.37 13.06
CA ALA A 122 -8.51 22.58 14.28
C ALA A 122 -8.41 21.05 14.05
N HIS A 123 -8.55 20.57 12.81
CA HIS A 123 -8.75 19.15 12.53
C HIS A 123 -7.87 18.58 11.41
N THR A 124 -7.70 19.25 10.25
CA THR A 124 -6.85 18.71 9.17
C THR A 124 -6.14 19.78 8.35
N CYS A 125 -4.80 19.82 8.40
CA CYS A 125 -4.00 20.54 7.42
C CYS A 125 -4.03 19.81 6.06
N ARG A 126 -4.04 20.55 4.94
CA ARG A 126 -4.08 19.99 3.58
C ARG A 126 -2.73 20.05 2.86
N GLY A 127 -1.74 20.69 3.46
CA GLY A 127 -0.38 20.80 2.95
C GLY A 127 0.32 22.06 3.42
N THR A 128 1.63 21.96 3.55
CA THR A 128 2.53 23.01 4.05
C THR A 128 3.74 23.08 3.13
N ILE A 129 4.26 24.30 2.95
CA ILE A 129 5.54 24.59 2.32
C ILE A 129 6.39 25.40 3.31
N ASN A 130 7.64 24.97 3.53
CA ASN A 130 8.61 25.77 4.26
C ASN A 130 9.09 26.89 3.33
N LEU A 131 9.14 28.13 3.82
CA LEU A 131 9.54 29.28 3.04
C LEU A 131 11.04 29.52 2.99
N SER A 132 11.84 29.00 3.95
CA SER A 132 13.28 29.28 3.97
C SER A 132 13.98 28.87 2.67
N THR A 133 13.62 27.71 2.14
CA THR A 133 14.09 27.17 0.85
C THR A 133 13.09 27.37 -0.31
N ALA A 134 12.06 28.20 -0.16
CA ALA A 134 11.10 28.47 -1.24
C ALA A 134 11.56 29.60 -2.16
N HIS A 135 11.58 29.35 -3.47
CA HIS A 135 11.54 30.41 -4.48
C HIS A 135 10.13 31.01 -4.56
N ILE A 136 10.04 32.33 -4.73
CA ILE A 136 8.81 33.11 -4.84
C ILE A 136 8.89 33.87 -6.15
N ASP A 137 7.91 33.68 -7.03
CA ASP A 137 7.82 34.33 -8.34
C ASP A 137 6.42 34.92 -8.56
N THR A 138 6.30 35.93 -9.42
CA THR A 138 5.07 36.70 -9.66
C THR A 138 4.84 36.91 -11.15
N GLU A 139 4.31 35.89 -11.82
CA GLU A 139 4.07 35.86 -13.28
C GLU A 139 3.08 36.93 -13.79
N ASP A 140 2.15 37.40 -12.95
CA ASP A 140 1.00 38.26 -13.34
C ASP A 140 0.62 39.28 -12.24
N SER A 141 -0.21 40.27 -12.60
CA SER A 141 -0.89 41.20 -11.67
C SER A 141 -1.61 40.55 -10.47
N CYS A 142 -1.93 39.25 -10.50
CA CYS A 142 -2.62 38.55 -9.40
C CYS A 142 -2.08 37.16 -9.07
N ASN A 143 -1.09 36.63 -9.79
CA ASN A 143 -0.57 35.27 -9.54
C ASN A 143 0.70 35.32 -8.67
N ILE A 144 0.96 34.26 -7.91
CA ILE A 144 2.15 34.03 -7.09
C ILE A 144 2.52 32.56 -7.25
N VAL A 145 3.76 32.24 -7.58
CA VAL A 145 4.26 30.86 -7.67
C VAL A 145 5.27 30.62 -6.56
N LEU A 146 5.02 29.60 -5.74
CA LEU A 146 5.91 29.18 -4.65
C LEU A 146 6.49 27.80 -4.95
N SER A 147 7.81 27.71 -5.12
CA SER A 147 8.51 26.49 -5.49
C SER A 147 9.57 26.12 -4.46
N ASN A 148 9.46 24.93 -3.85
CA ASN A 148 10.46 24.39 -2.92
C ASN A 148 10.64 22.88 -3.15
N GLY A 149 11.88 22.43 -3.38
CA GLY A 149 12.26 21.01 -3.33
C GLY A 149 11.40 20.07 -4.20
N GLY A 150 11.04 20.49 -5.41
CA GLY A 150 10.18 19.73 -6.32
C GLY A 150 8.66 19.83 -6.04
N ARG A 151 8.22 20.72 -5.13
CA ARG A 151 6.82 21.08 -4.92
C ARG A 151 6.57 22.53 -5.35
N THR A 152 5.67 22.72 -6.32
CA THR A 152 5.26 24.05 -6.78
C THR A 152 3.77 24.30 -6.48
N TYR A 153 3.47 25.44 -5.87
CA TYR A 153 2.13 25.95 -5.63
C TYR A 153 1.91 27.21 -6.47
N HIS A 154 1.16 27.09 -7.57
CA HIS A 154 0.60 28.25 -8.26
C HIS A 154 -0.61 28.75 -7.45
N LEU A 155 -0.53 30.01 -7.01
CA LEU A 155 -1.52 30.71 -6.19
C LEU A 155 -2.02 31.95 -6.95
N LYS A 156 -3.26 32.35 -6.65
CA LYS A 156 -3.88 33.55 -7.22
C LYS A 156 -4.66 34.32 -6.17
N ALA A 157 -4.34 35.60 -6.04
CA ALA A 157 -5.06 36.56 -5.22
C ALA A 157 -6.32 37.08 -5.93
N HIS A 158 -7.23 37.72 -5.19
CA HIS A 158 -8.45 38.31 -5.73
C HIS A 158 -8.23 39.73 -6.29
N SER A 159 -7.09 40.36 -5.97
CA SER A 159 -6.66 41.65 -6.53
C SER A 159 -5.14 41.81 -6.46
N GLU A 160 -4.58 42.75 -7.23
CA GLU A 160 -3.15 43.06 -7.19
C GLU A 160 -2.68 43.61 -5.82
N VAL A 161 -3.53 44.39 -5.15
CA VAL A 161 -3.25 44.88 -3.78
C VAL A 161 -3.20 43.73 -2.78
N GLU A 162 -4.03 42.69 -2.96
CA GLU A 162 -3.97 41.47 -2.15
C GLU A 162 -2.75 40.60 -2.53
N ARG A 163 -2.40 40.48 -3.82
CA ARG A 163 -1.15 39.83 -4.25
C ARG A 163 0.05 40.45 -3.55
N GLN A 164 0.16 41.79 -3.59
CA GLN A 164 1.31 42.49 -3.02
C GLN A 164 1.45 42.26 -1.52
N ARG A 165 0.34 42.30 -0.77
CA ARG A 165 0.33 42.02 0.67
C ARG A 165 0.77 40.59 0.99
N TRP A 166 0.34 39.60 0.20
CA TRP A 166 0.81 38.22 0.35
C TRP A 166 2.28 38.07 0.00
N VAL A 167 2.76 38.64 -1.11
CA VAL A 167 4.18 38.58 -1.50
C VAL A 167 5.07 39.17 -0.40
N THR A 168 4.80 40.40 0.05
CA THR A 168 5.59 41.03 1.11
C THR A 168 5.56 40.25 2.43
N ALA A 169 4.41 39.66 2.81
CA ALA A 169 4.33 38.81 3.99
C ALA A 169 5.16 37.51 3.83
N LEU A 170 5.12 36.89 2.66
CA LEU A 170 5.86 35.66 2.34
C LEU A 170 7.37 35.90 2.24
N GLU A 171 7.80 37.03 1.68
CA GLU A 171 9.22 37.42 1.60
C GLU A 171 9.78 37.77 2.99
N LEU A 172 9.03 38.49 3.82
CA LEU A 172 9.42 38.80 5.20
C LEU A 172 9.54 37.51 6.04
N ALA A 173 8.53 36.63 5.96
CA ALA A 173 8.55 35.35 6.66
C ALA A 173 9.62 34.39 6.11
N LYS A 174 9.92 34.42 4.81
CA LYS A 174 11.06 33.70 4.21
C LYS A 174 12.39 34.22 4.77
N SER A 175 12.57 35.53 4.82
CA SER A 175 13.81 36.16 5.30
C SER A 175 14.06 35.81 6.76
N LYS A 176 13.01 35.80 7.59
CA LYS A 176 13.05 35.30 8.97
C LYS A 176 13.35 33.80 9.03
N ALA A 177 12.67 32.98 8.23
CA ALA A 177 12.88 31.52 8.20
C ALA A 177 14.28 31.10 7.73
N ILE A 178 14.92 31.85 6.82
CA ILE A 178 16.32 31.62 6.43
C ILE A 178 17.27 31.86 7.61
N HIS A 179 16.95 32.82 8.47
CA HIS A 179 17.72 33.13 9.68
C HIS A 179 17.47 32.10 10.80
N ASP A 180 16.27 31.51 10.86
CA ASP A 180 15.87 30.55 11.90
C ASP A 180 16.16 29.07 11.53
N SER A 181 16.30 28.71 10.25
CA SER A 181 16.45 27.31 9.79
C SER A 181 17.88 26.95 9.35
N GLY A 182 18.88 27.32 10.16
CA GLY A 182 20.30 27.05 9.90
C GLY A 182 20.80 25.64 10.25
N ASP A 183 20.07 24.91 11.10
CA ASP A 183 20.52 23.66 11.72
C ASP A 183 19.67 22.42 11.35
N GLU A 184 20.33 21.24 11.46
CA GLU A 184 19.83 19.86 11.29
C GLU A 184 19.35 19.47 9.86
N GLU A 185 19.74 18.36 9.22
CA GLU A 185 20.52 17.11 9.52
C GLU A 185 21.00 16.54 8.15
N PRO A 186 21.82 15.45 8.03
CA PRO A 186 22.75 14.81 8.96
C PRO A 186 24.19 14.64 8.38
N ALA A 187 25.21 14.50 9.24
CA ALA A 187 26.59 14.13 8.86
C ALA A 187 27.01 12.75 9.41
N SER A 188 28.21 12.26 9.03
CA SER A 188 28.71 10.93 9.44
C SER A 188 28.95 10.82 10.95
N GLN A 189 29.03 9.60 11.49
CA GLN A 189 29.29 9.37 12.92
C GLN A 189 30.65 9.93 13.39
N SER A 190 31.65 10.01 12.51
CA SER A 190 32.94 10.66 12.83
C SER A 190 32.76 12.18 12.95
N ASP A 191 32.15 12.80 11.94
CA ASP A 191 31.97 14.26 11.88
C ASP A 191 31.04 14.76 12.98
N LYS A 192 29.96 14.02 13.29
CA LYS A 192 29.04 14.36 14.39
C LYS A 192 29.75 14.44 15.74
N SER A 193 30.79 13.65 15.99
CA SER A 193 31.55 13.70 17.24
C SER A 193 32.39 14.98 17.36
N GLU A 194 33.10 15.38 16.31
CA GLU A 194 33.81 16.68 16.31
C GLU A 194 32.82 17.84 16.41
N LEU A 195 31.77 17.83 15.59
CA LEU A 195 30.82 18.95 15.49
C LEU A 195 30.10 19.19 16.82
N HIS A 196 29.65 18.13 17.51
CA HIS A 196 29.07 18.23 18.84
C HIS A 196 30.07 18.76 19.89
N GLY A 197 31.35 18.39 19.79
CA GLY A 197 32.42 18.96 20.62
C GLY A 197 32.61 20.47 20.40
N THR A 198 32.57 20.93 19.15
CA THR A 198 32.71 22.36 18.82
C THR A 198 31.51 23.19 19.28
N LEU A 199 30.28 22.66 19.13
CA LEU A 199 29.05 23.31 19.55
C LEU A 199 28.98 23.45 21.08
N LYS A 200 29.45 22.43 21.82
CA LYS A 200 29.61 22.50 23.28
C LYS A 200 30.60 23.58 23.73
N SER A 201 31.70 23.77 22.99
CA SER A 201 32.69 24.83 23.28
C SER A 201 32.09 26.23 23.09
N LEU A 202 31.35 26.45 22.00
CA LEU A 202 30.64 27.71 21.75
C LEU A 202 29.54 27.98 22.79
N SER A 203 28.77 26.97 23.22
CA SER A 203 27.76 27.12 24.29
C SER A 203 28.39 27.59 25.60
N SER A 204 29.50 26.96 26.02
CA SER A 204 30.22 27.37 27.24
C SER A 204 30.73 28.82 27.16
N LYS A 205 31.21 29.27 26.00
CA LYS A 205 31.62 30.67 25.80
C LYS A 205 30.46 31.65 25.78
N LEU A 206 29.27 31.22 25.36
CA LEU A 206 28.04 32.03 25.46
C LEU A 206 27.54 32.14 26.91
N GLU A 207 27.71 31.10 27.72
CA GLU A 207 27.40 31.10 29.16
C GLU A 207 28.33 32.03 29.96
N ASP A 208 29.64 32.03 29.67
CA ASP A 208 30.60 33.01 30.21
C ASP A 208 30.15 34.46 29.93
N LEU A 209 29.75 34.72 28.69
CA LEU A 209 29.35 36.02 28.17
C LEU A 209 28.03 36.49 28.81
N SER A 210 27.05 35.60 28.95
CA SER A 210 25.80 35.85 29.68
C SER A 210 26.05 36.14 31.16
N THR A 211 26.94 35.39 31.81
CA THR A 211 27.33 35.61 33.21
C THR A 211 27.98 36.98 33.41
N CYS A 212 28.84 37.40 32.47
CA CYS A 212 29.42 38.75 32.48
C CYS A 212 28.35 39.84 32.31
N ASN A 213 27.39 39.65 31.39
CA ASN A 213 26.28 40.59 31.18
C ASN A 213 25.40 40.76 32.44
N ASP A 214 25.10 39.65 33.12
CA ASP A 214 24.34 39.63 34.37
C ASP A 214 25.05 40.39 35.50
N LEU A 215 26.37 40.22 35.61
CA LEU A 215 27.21 40.96 36.56
C LEU A 215 27.25 42.46 36.22
N ILE A 216 27.35 42.83 34.94
CA ILE A 216 27.29 44.22 34.48
C ILE A 216 25.94 44.85 34.83
N ALA A 217 24.82 44.15 34.61
CA ALA A 217 23.49 44.64 35.01
C ALA A 217 23.39 44.86 36.54
N LYS A 218 23.87 43.90 37.34
CA LYS A 218 23.87 43.98 38.82
C LYS A 218 24.78 45.10 39.34
N HIS A 219 26.00 45.23 38.83
CA HIS A 219 26.94 46.29 39.22
C HIS A 219 26.51 47.66 38.71
N GLY A 220 25.93 47.75 37.51
CA GLY A 220 25.36 48.97 36.94
C GLY A 220 24.19 49.50 37.77
N ALA A 221 23.24 48.63 38.13
CA ALA A 221 22.13 48.99 39.01
C ALA A 221 22.58 49.33 40.46
N ALA A 222 23.71 48.79 40.93
CA ALA A 222 24.31 49.19 42.20
C ALA A 222 25.00 50.56 42.11
N LEU A 223 25.74 50.82 41.02
CA LEU A 223 26.38 52.09 40.75
C LEU A 223 25.34 53.21 40.57
N GLN A 224 24.29 52.99 39.77
CA GLN A 224 23.25 53.98 39.50
C GLN A 224 22.50 54.40 40.76
N ARG A 225 22.13 53.45 41.65
CA ARG A 225 21.60 53.78 42.98
C ARG A 225 22.55 54.64 43.80
N SER A 226 23.85 54.34 43.74
CA SER A 226 24.89 55.11 44.45
C SER A 226 25.04 56.53 43.93
N LEU A 227 24.82 56.77 42.63
CA LEU A 227 24.76 58.13 42.08
C LEU A 227 23.47 58.84 42.52
N SER A 228 22.30 58.21 42.45
CA SER A 228 21.05 58.86 42.87
C SER A 228 20.96 59.12 44.38
N GLU A 229 21.64 58.33 45.21
CA GLU A 229 21.87 58.63 46.64
C GLU A 229 22.78 59.86 46.86
N LEU A 230 23.65 60.18 45.88
CA LEU A 230 24.53 61.36 45.90
C LEU A 230 23.82 62.62 45.35
N GLU A 231 23.02 62.47 44.30
CA GLU A 231 22.23 63.55 43.66
C GLU A 231 21.18 64.16 44.59
N ASN A 232 20.60 63.36 45.50
CA ASN A 232 19.58 63.81 46.46
C ASN A 232 20.14 64.62 47.66
N LEU A 233 21.43 64.96 47.68
CA LEU A 233 22.08 65.68 48.78
C LEU A 233 22.61 67.06 48.35
N LYS A 234 22.17 68.11 49.04
CA LYS A 234 22.83 69.43 48.98
C LYS A 234 24.14 69.37 49.78
N LEU A 235 25.23 69.07 49.08
CA LEU A 235 26.54 68.70 49.63
C LEU A 235 27.22 69.79 50.50
N PRO A 236 27.55 69.49 51.76
CA PRO A 236 28.63 70.11 52.52
C PRO A 236 29.95 69.31 52.35
N ALA A 237 31.03 69.75 52.98
CA ALA A 237 32.39 69.26 52.73
C ALA A 237 32.72 67.81 53.19
N GLU A 238 31.84 67.14 53.95
CA GLU A 238 32.08 65.78 54.49
C GLU A 238 31.48 64.66 53.61
N SER A 239 31.72 64.73 52.29
CA SER A 239 31.12 63.81 51.30
C SER A 239 32.01 62.62 50.88
N GLY A 240 33.24 62.54 51.41
CA GLY A 240 34.31 61.65 50.93
C GLY A 240 33.96 60.15 50.88
N GLU A 241 33.30 59.61 51.91
CA GLU A 241 32.98 58.17 51.95
C GLU A 241 31.97 57.76 50.87
N LYS A 242 30.98 58.61 50.57
CA LYS A 242 29.98 58.34 49.53
C LYS A 242 30.61 58.37 48.14
N ILE A 243 31.51 59.32 47.90
CA ILE A 243 32.31 59.40 46.66
C ILE A 243 33.21 58.15 46.53
N LYS A 244 33.83 57.69 47.63
CA LYS A 244 34.62 56.45 47.64
C LYS A 244 33.78 55.23 47.26
N ALA A 245 32.59 55.07 47.84
CA ALA A 245 31.68 53.96 47.52
C ALA A 245 31.22 53.97 46.05
N VAL A 246 30.99 55.15 45.46
CA VAL A 246 30.73 55.29 44.02
C VAL A 246 31.94 54.86 43.19
N ASN A 247 33.15 55.30 43.54
CA ASN A 247 34.38 54.94 42.81
C ASN A 247 34.71 53.43 42.88
N GLU A 248 34.48 52.79 44.03
CA GLU A 248 34.65 51.34 44.19
C GLU A 248 33.64 50.57 43.29
N ARG A 249 32.37 50.98 43.27
CA ARG A 249 31.32 50.37 42.44
C ARG A 249 31.53 50.62 40.95
N ALA A 250 32.01 51.80 40.56
CA ALA A 250 32.40 52.13 39.19
C ALA A 250 33.62 51.30 38.73
N THR A 251 34.57 51.04 39.63
CA THR A 251 35.74 50.21 39.34
C THR A 251 35.34 48.74 39.11
N LEU A 252 34.45 48.19 39.95
CA LEU A 252 33.90 46.83 39.75
C LEU A 252 33.16 46.71 38.42
N PHE A 253 32.24 47.64 38.13
CA PHE A 253 31.51 47.69 36.86
C PHE A 253 32.46 47.71 35.65
N ARG A 254 33.51 48.54 35.68
CA ARG A 254 34.53 48.63 34.62
C ARG A 254 35.30 47.31 34.44
N ILE A 255 35.61 46.59 35.52
CA ILE A 255 36.31 45.30 35.45
C ILE A 255 35.41 44.25 34.76
N THR A 256 34.14 44.14 35.15
CA THR A 256 33.19 43.20 34.51
C THR A 256 32.88 43.57 33.07
N SER A 257 32.79 44.86 32.73
CA SER A 257 32.65 45.32 31.34
C SER A 257 33.83 44.92 30.46
N ASN A 258 35.06 45.05 30.96
CA ASN A 258 36.24 44.59 30.23
C ASN A 258 36.30 43.06 30.09
N ALA A 259 35.86 42.31 31.11
CA ALA A 259 35.74 40.86 31.03
C ALA A 259 34.75 40.42 29.94
N MET A 260 33.57 41.07 29.86
CA MET A 260 32.60 40.83 28.79
C MET A 260 33.17 41.14 27.41
N ILE A 261 33.86 42.28 27.24
CA ILE A 261 34.46 42.67 25.95
C ILE A 261 35.46 41.62 25.44
N ASN A 262 36.24 41.00 26.35
CA ASN A 262 37.15 39.92 25.98
C ASN A 262 36.39 38.61 25.68
N ALA A 263 35.42 38.21 26.50
CA ALA A 263 34.59 37.02 26.23
C ALA A 263 33.84 37.12 24.88
N CYS A 264 33.35 38.31 24.52
CA CYS A 264 32.78 38.60 23.21
C CYS A 264 33.79 38.39 22.07
N ARG A 265 35.06 38.80 22.26
CA ARG A 265 36.11 38.63 21.24
C ARG A 265 36.46 37.15 21.06
N ASP A 266 36.70 36.44 22.15
CA ASP A 266 37.06 35.01 22.13
C ASP A 266 35.95 34.16 21.47
N PHE A 267 34.69 34.51 21.71
CA PHE A 267 33.53 33.88 21.05
C PHE A 267 33.50 34.16 19.54
N LEU A 268 33.77 35.41 19.12
CA LEU A 268 33.78 35.81 17.70
C LEU A 268 34.90 35.11 16.91
N ASP A 269 36.13 35.09 17.42
CA ASP A 269 37.28 34.45 16.77
C ASP A 269 37.05 32.93 16.60
N LEU A 270 36.45 32.28 17.61
CA LEU A 270 36.08 30.88 17.56
C LEU A 270 34.97 30.63 16.53
N ALA A 271 33.89 31.43 16.54
CA ALA A 271 32.78 31.31 15.60
C ALA A 271 33.23 31.52 14.13
N GLU A 272 34.08 32.50 13.86
CA GLU A 272 34.59 32.75 12.50
C GLU A 272 35.45 31.57 12.01
N THR A 273 36.30 31.03 12.89
CA THR A 273 37.16 29.87 12.59
C THR A 273 36.35 28.63 12.22
N HIS A 274 35.22 28.36 12.90
CA HIS A 274 34.33 27.25 12.56
C HIS A 274 33.52 27.50 11.30
N SER A 275 33.02 28.73 11.08
CA SER A 275 32.30 29.11 9.85
C SER A 275 33.10 28.80 8.58
N ARG A 276 34.40 29.15 8.55
CA ARG A 276 35.29 28.84 7.42
C ARG A 276 35.50 27.34 7.18
N LYS A 277 35.41 26.49 8.22
CA LYS A 277 35.45 25.01 8.07
C LYS A 277 34.14 24.47 7.48
N TRP A 278 32.99 24.89 8.02
CA TRP A 278 31.68 24.43 7.58
C TRP A 278 31.38 24.79 6.11
N GLN A 279 31.82 25.97 5.65
CA GLN A 279 31.72 26.36 4.23
C GLN A 279 32.40 25.35 3.29
N ARG A 280 33.54 24.75 3.68
CA ARG A 280 34.27 23.77 2.87
C ARG A 280 33.56 22.41 2.84
N ALA A 281 33.04 21.95 3.98
CA ALA A 281 32.26 20.71 4.07
C ALA A 281 30.96 20.80 3.25
N LEU A 282 30.24 21.92 3.34
CA LEU A 282 29.03 22.20 2.57
C LEU A 282 29.30 22.24 1.05
N GLN A 283 30.47 22.72 0.63
CA GLN A 283 30.88 22.72 -0.78
C GLN A 283 31.15 21.28 -1.28
N TYR A 284 31.82 20.45 -0.49
CA TYR A 284 32.08 19.05 -0.83
C TYR A 284 30.78 18.23 -1.02
N GLU A 285 29.81 18.37 -0.10
CA GLU A 285 28.51 17.70 -0.21
C GLU A 285 27.72 18.12 -1.46
N ARG A 286 27.77 19.41 -1.83
CA ARG A 286 27.16 19.90 -3.08
C ARG A 286 27.78 19.24 -4.31
N GLU A 287 29.10 19.08 -4.34
CA GLU A 287 29.80 18.45 -5.46
C GLU A 287 29.52 16.95 -5.56
N GLN A 288 29.41 16.23 -4.44
CA GLN A 288 28.98 14.83 -4.42
C GLN A 288 27.54 14.68 -4.92
N ARG A 289 26.63 15.55 -4.48
CA ARG A 289 25.24 15.54 -4.92
C ARG A 289 25.11 15.73 -6.44
N THR A 290 25.81 16.69 -7.04
CA THR A 290 25.77 16.92 -8.50
C THR A 290 26.19 15.66 -9.27
N ARG A 291 27.28 14.99 -8.85
CA ARG A 291 27.76 13.74 -9.48
C ARG A 291 26.74 12.60 -9.40
N LEU A 292 26.00 12.50 -8.30
CA LEU A 292 24.93 11.52 -8.13
C LEU A 292 23.72 11.84 -9.03
N GLU A 293 23.33 13.11 -9.15
CA GLU A 293 22.24 13.55 -10.04
C GLU A 293 22.60 13.29 -11.52
N GLU A 294 23.84 13.56 -11.95
CA GLU A 294 24.36 13.22 -13.28
C GLU A 294 24.35 11.70 -13.55
N THR A 295 24.78 10.90 -12.58
CA THR A 295 24.83 9.43 -12.69
C THR A 295 23.43 8.83 -12.86
N ILE A 296 22.45 9.35 -12.11
CA ILE A 296 21.03 8.95 -12.22
C ILE A 296 20.48 9.32 -13.61
N GLU A 297 20.83 10.48 -14.16
CA GLU A 297 20.38 10.87 -15.49
C GLU A 297 20.96 9.99 -16.61
N GLN A 298 22.22 9.54 -16.49
CA GLN A 298 22.83 8.57 -17.42
C GLN A 298 22.12 7.21 -17.37
N LEU A 299 21.85 6.69 -16.17
CA LEU A 299 21.10 5.43 -15.98
C LEU A 299 19.67 5.54 -16.55
N ALA A 300 18.99 6.67 -16.37
CA ALA A 300 17.67 6.91 -16.94
C ALA A 300 17.68 6.95 -18.48
N LYS A 301 18.73 7.52 -19.10
CA LYS A 301 18.93 7.52 -20.56
C LYS A 301 19.18 6.10 -21.08
N GLN A 302 20.02 5.32 -20.41
CA GLN A 302 20.27 3.90 -20.75
C GLN A 302 18.98 3.06 -20.66
N HIS A 303 18.18 3.23 -19.60
CA HIS A 303 16.91 2.51 -19.41
C HIS A 303 15.90 2.79 -20.54
N ASN A 304 15.75 4.05 -20.95
CA ASN A 304 14.87 4.41 -22.08
C ASN A 304 15.33 3.82 -23.43
N ASN A 305 16.65 3.71 -23.64
CA ASN A 305 17.20 3.10 -24.85
C ASN A 305 16.97 1.58 -24.87
N LEU A 306 17.15 0.91 -23.73
CA LEU A 306 16.82 -0.51 -23.55
C LEU A 306 15.32 -0.78 -23.75
N GLU A 307 14.43 0.05 -23.18
CA GLU A 307 12.98 -0.12 -23.37
C GLU A 307 12.57 0.03 -24.84
N ARG A 308 13.20 0.95 -25.59
CA ARG A 308 12.99 1.07 -27.04
C ARG A 308 13.52 -0.14 -27.81
N ALA A 309 14.70 -0.66 -27.47
CA ALA A 309 15.26 -1.86 -28.10
C ALA A 309 14.36 -3.09 -27.90
N CYS A 310 13.74 -3.24 -26.72
CA CYS A 310 12.79 -4.31 -26.43
C CYS A 310 11.42 -4.15 -27.11
N ARG A 311 11.09 -2.99 -27.69
CA ARG A 311 9.82 -2.69 -28.37
C ARG A 311 9.98 -2.64 -29.90
N GLY A 312 10.54 -3.71 -30.47
CA GLY A 312 10.54 -3.93 -31.92
C GLY A 312 9.11 -4.03 -32.51
N PRO A 313 8.90 -3.70 -33.79
CA PRO A 313 7.57 -3.75 -34.43
C PRO A 313 7.08 -5.20 -34.65
N PRO A 314 5.76 -5.44 -34.69
CA PRO A 314 5.20 -6.77 -34.89
C PRO A 314 5.38 -7.27 -36.34
N PRO A 315 5.50 -8.60 -36.56
CA PRO A 315 5.73 -9.17 -37.88
C PRO A 315 4.45 -9.16 -38.75
N SER A 316 4.59 -8.74 -40.01
CA SER A 316 3.58 -8.95 -41.06
C SER A 316 3.85 -10.25 -41.81
N LEU A 317 2.77 -10.96 -42.18
CA LEU A 317 2.82 -12.23 -42.90
C LEU A 317 3.18 -12.03 -44.39
N GLN A 318 4.30 -12.60 -44.85
CA GLN A 318 4.46 -13.15 -46.21
C GLN A 318 5.75 -13.97 -46.38
N THR A 319 5.70 -14.98 -47.25
CA THR A 319 6.76 -15.95 -47.60
C THR A 319 6.43 -16.57 -48.98
N PRO A 320 7.36 -17.26 -49.69
CA PRO A 320 8.84 -17.28 -49.60
C PRO A 320 9.55 -17.10 -50.96
N ALA A 321 10.88 -16.95 -50.98
CA ALA A 321 11.71 -17.25 -52.18
C ALA A 321 13.21 -17.54 -51.89
N SER A 322 13.63 -18.79 -52.15
CA SER A 322 14.92 -19.24 -52.71
C SER A 322 16.23 -18.45 -52.51
N ALA A 323 17.18 -19.04 -51.74
CA ALA A 323 18.54 -19.38 -52.22
C ALA A 323 19.30 -20.33 -51.25
N HIS A 324 20.32 -21.05 -51.76
CA HIS A 324 21.13 -22.11 -51.13
C HIS A 324 22.64 -21.88 -51.47
N PRO A 325 23.66 -22.65 -51.01
CA PRO A 325 23.77 -23.67 -49.93
C PRO A 325 25.08 -23.58 -49.06
N LYS A 326 25.39 -24.64 -48.25
CA LYS A 326 26.71 -25.02 -47.63
C LYS A 326 27.15 -24.22 -46.36
N SER A 327 27.91 -24.74 -45.38
CA SER A 327 28.43 -26.12 -45.10
C SER A 327 28.97 -26.31 -43.64
N VAL A 328 28.54 -27.39 -42.96
CA VAL A 328 29.27 -28.26 -41.98
C VAL A 328 30.11 -27.67 -40.82
N LYS A 329 29.58 -27.78 -39.58
CA LYS A 329 30.13 -28.47 -38.38
C LYS A 329 29.05 -28.37 -37.27
N ALA A 330 28.63 -29.40 -36.53
CA ALA A 330 29.32 -30.43 -35.71
C ALA A 330 29.52 -29.98 -34.24
N GLU A 331 28.61 -30.45 -33.39
CA GLU A 331 28.63 -30.69 -31.93
C GLU A 331 29.45 -29.81 -30.97
N ALA A 332 28.74 -29.27 -29.97
CA ALA A 332 29.19 -29.16 -28.59
C ALA A 332 27.96 -29.31 -27.66
N SER A 333 28.18 -29.82 -26.45
CA SER A 333 27.20 -29.84 -25.36
C SER A 333 27.75 -28.98 -24.22
N ASP A 334 26.89 -28.15 -23.65
CA ASP A 334 27.03 -27.51 -22.33
C ASP A 334 25.57 -27.56 -21.79
N GLU A 335 25.18 -28.32 -20.77
CA GLU A 335 25.67 -28.39 -19.38
C GLU A 335 25.34 -27.11 -18.57
N ASP A 336 24.03 -26.92 -18.32
CA ASP A 336 23.47 -25.99 -17.31
C ASP A 336 23.75 -26.53 -15.88
N GLU A 337 25.02 -26.53 -15.46
CA GLU A 337 25.41 -26.65 -14.03
C GLU A 337 26.07 -25.36 -13.52
N GLU A 338 26.26 -25.27 -12.20
CA GLU A 338 26.84 -24.14 -11.47
C GLU A 338 26.20 -22.75 -11.71
N THR A 339 25.13 -22.46 -10.96
CA THR A 339 24.92 -21.11 -10.42
C THR A 339 25.19 -21.14 -8.92
N GLU A 340 26.39 -20.72 -8.51
CA GLU A 340 26.85 -20.76 -7.12
C GLU A 340 25.86 -20.09 -6.14
N TYR A 341 25.62 -20.75 -5.00
CA TYR A 341 24.84 -20.18 -3.91
C TYR A 341 25.68 -19.13 -3.17
N PHE A 342 25.42 -17.86 -3.45
CA PHE A 342 26.02 -16.76 -2.68
C PHE A 342 25.40 -16.70 -1.27
N ASP A 343 26.09 -17.32 -0.32
CA ASP A 343 25.70 -17.33 1.09
C ASP A 343 25.79 -15.91 1.68
N ALA A 344 24.92 -15.60 2.65
CA ALA A 344 24.82 -14.28 3.25
C ALA A 344 25.06 -14.38 4.76
N MET A 345 26.12 -13.71 5.22
CA MET A 345 26.82 -13.94 6.50
C MET A 345 25.94 -13.98 7.77
N GLU A 346 26.45 -14.75 8.73
CA GLU A 346 26.14 -14.66 10.16
C GLU A 346 26.54 -13.30 10.79
N ASP A 347 26.28 -13.20 12.09
CA ASP A 347 26.77 -12.21 13.06
C ASP A 347 26.10 -10.82 13.07
N ALA A 348 25.13 -10.70 13.98
CA ALA A 348 24.86 -9.46 14.71
C ALA A 348 25.00 -9.77 16.21
N GLN A 349 26.16 -9.47 16.78
CA GLN A 349 26.55 -9.90 18.13
C GLN A 349 25.65 -9.29 19.22
N ALA A 350 25.25 -10.12 20.20
CA ALA A 350 24.49 -9.69 21.37
C ALA A 350 25.35 -9.74 22.64
N PHE A 351 25.51 -8.60 23.33
CA PHE A 351 26.33 -8.44 24.53
C PHE A 351 25.75 -7.30 25.40
N ILE A 352 25.60 -7.37 26.74
CA ILE A 352 25.61 -8.54 27.65
C ILE A 352 25.02 -8.16 29.06
N THR A 353 24.30 -9.08 29.74
CA THR A 353 23.98 -9.10 31.23
C THR A 353 23.20 -7.90 31.85
N SER A 354 22.54 -7.93 33.04
CA SER A 354 22.13 -8.92 34.09
C SER A 354 21.24 -8.18 35.15
N PRO A 355 20.70 -8.81 36.22
CA PRO A 355 20.19 -10.18 36.43
C PRO A 355 18.81 -10.27 37.14
N SER A 356 18.25 -11.48 37.21
CA SER A 356 17.31 -12.07 38.20
C SER A 356 16.44 -11.20 39.15
N LEU A 357 15.14 -11.53 39.21
CA LEU A 357 14.46 -12.02 40.44
C LEU A 357 13.02 -12.55 40.18
N LEU A 358 12.69 -13.70 40.78
CA LEU A 358 11.33 -14.22 41.08
C LEU A 358 11.03 -13.90 42.58
N PRO A 359 9.83 -14.15 43.18
CA PRO A 359 8.60 -14.83 42.71
C PRO A 359 7.34 -13.94 43.02
N PRO A 360 6.12 -14.45 43.36
CA PRO A 360 5.47 -15.74 43.12
C PRO A 360 4.12 -15.64 42.37
N GLN A 361 3.44 -16.77 42.20
CA GLN A 361 2.05 -16.86 41.70
C GLN A 361 1.03 -16.33 42.72
N VAL A 362 -0.12 -15.86 42.22
CA VAL A 362 -1.37 -15.77 43.00
C VAL A 362 -2.44 -16.59 42.30
N PHE A 363 -2.99 -17.56 43.01
CA PHE A 363 -4.10 -18.40 42.59
C PHE A 363 -5.38 -17.80 43.16
N ASP A 364 -6.37 -17.49 42.32
CA ASP A 364 -7.73 -17.15 42.79
C ASP A 364 -8.72 -18.15 42.20
N SER A 365 -9.71 -18.53 43.00
CA SER A 365 -10.65 -19.62 42.72
C SER A 365 -12.01 -19.30 43.33
N SER A 366 -12.76 -18.45 42.64
CA SER A 366 -14.14 -18.12 42.97
C SER A 366 -15.10 -19.18 42.42
N HIS A 367 -15.25 -20.28 43.16
CA HIS A 367 -16.40 -21.18 43.01
C HIS A 367 -17.69 -20.43 43.36
N GLN A 368 -18.66 -20.43 42.44
CA GLN A 368 -20.08 -20.29 42.76
C GLN A 368 -20.88 -21.32 41.96
N ALA A 369 -21.87 -21.94 42.60
CA ALA A 369 -22.60 -23.11 42.10
C ALA A 369 -24.08 -23.06 42.51
N SER A 370 -24.91 -23.92 41.89
CA SER A 370 -26.38 -24.04 42.04
C SER A 370 -27.17 -22.84 41.47
N TYR A 371 -28.39 -22.93 40.93
CA TYR A 371 -29.32 -24.04 40.57
C TYR A 371 -30.24 -23.49 39.44
N ASP A 372 -30.87 -24.24 38.53
CA ASP A 372 -30.86 -25.68 38.17
C ASP A 372 -31.10 -25.80 36.63
N GLY A 373 -31.83 -26.71 35.95
CA GLY A 373 -32.73 -27.80 36.35
C GLY A 373 -33.72 -28.31 35.29
N SER A 374 -33.41 -28.31 33.97
CA SER A 374 -34.37 -28.78 32.95
C SER A 374 -33.74 -29.26 31.63
N SER A 375 -33.94 -30.54 31.29
CA SER A 375 -33.50 -31.13 30.03
C SER A 375 -34.45 -30.79 28.87
N LYS A 376 -33.91 -30.21 27.79
CA LYS A 376 -34.50 -30.27 26.45
C LYS A 376 -33.39 -30.36 25.41
N ASP A 377 -33.54 -31.25 24.44
CA ASP A 377 -32.61 -31.38 23.32
C ASP A 377 -32.58 -30.10 22.48
N GLY A 378 -31.49 -29.35 22.63
CA GLY A 378 -31.17 -28.19 21.84
C GLY A 378 -29.70 -28.24 21.45
N ILE A 379 -29.41 -28.35 20.16
CA ILE A 379 -28.04 -28.37 19.64
C ILE A 379 -27.35 -27.07 20.07
N HIS A 380 -26.43 -27.17 21.03
CA HIS A 380 -25.64 -26.04 21.52
C HIS A 380 -24.72 -25.51 20.41
N LYS A 381 -25.22 -24.57 19.61
CA LYS A 381 -24.41 -23.87 18.60
C LYS A 381 -23.23 -23.19 19.30
N LYS A 382 -22.00 -23.64 19.02
CA LYS A 382 -20.78 -23.09 19.63
C LYS A 382 -20.70 -21.60 19.35
N LYS A 383 -20.67 -20.78 20.40
CA LYS A 383 -20.61 -19.32 20.28
C LYS A 383 -19.19 -18.90 19.86
N ARG A 384 -19.03 -18.66 18.57
CA ARG A 384 -17.76 -18.24 17.94
C ARG A 384 -17.33 -16.83 18.39
N ARG A 385 -16.02 -16.59 18.50
CA ARG A 385 -15.43 -15.31 18.89
C ARG A 385 -15.68 -14.22 17.84
N THR A 386 -16.01 -13.01 18.31
CA THR A 386 -16.33 -11.84 17.47
C THR A 386 -15.26 -10.75 17.51
N ARG A 387 -14.14 -10.97 18.23
CA ARG A 387 -12.94 -10.14 18.22
C ARG A 387 -11.67 -11.00 18.34
N VAL A 388 -10.54 -10.42 17.97
CA VAL A 388 -9.18 -10.83 18.32
C VAL A 388 -8.51 -9.69 19.12
N PRO A 389 -7.35 -9.89 19.77
CA PRO A 389 -6.60 -8.80 20.38
C PRO A 389 -6.29 -7.69 19.37
N ASP A 390 -6.37 -6.44 19.83
CA ASP A 390 -6.10 -5.27 18.99
C ASP A 390 -4.62 -5.25 18.57
N LYS A 391 -4.36 -5.18 17.26
CA LYS A 391 -3.01 -5.11 16.69
C LYS A 391 -2.30 -3.84 17.23
N PRO A 392 -0.97 -3.86 17.40
CA PRO A 392 -0.23 -2.68 17.83
C PRO A 392 -0.22 -1.58 16.75
N ASN A 393 0.01 -0.35 17.19
CA ASN A 393 -0.04 0.84 16.35
C ASN A 393 1.37 1.30 15.91
N TYR A 394 2.03 0.49 15.07
CA TYR A 394 3.33 0.82 14.49
C TYR A 394 3.24 1.13 12.99
N SER A 395 4.01 2.12 12.54
CA SER A 395 4.14 2.49 11.13
C SER A 395 5.21 1.64 10.43
N LEU A 396 4.76 0.70 9.61
CA LEU A 396 5.64 -0.28 8.96
C LEU A 396 6.06 0.17 7.56
N ASN A 397 7.36 0.44 7.37
CA ASN A 397 7.92 0.84 6.08
C ASN A 397 8.35 -0.38 5.25
N LEU A 398 7.44 -0.93 4.44
CA LEU A 398 7.67 -2.12 3.62
C LEU A 398 8.88 -1.96 2.66
N TRP A 399 9.21 -0.73 2.25
CA TRP A 399 10.32 -0.44 1.34
C TRP A 399 11.70 -0.81 1.89
N SER A 400 11.90 -0.77 3.22
CA SER A 400 13.20 -1.09 3.84
C SER A 400 13.66 -2.53 3.56
N ILE A 401 12.71 -3.45 3.40
CA ILE A 401 12.91 -4.84 3.00
C ILE A 401 12.97 -4.93 1.47
N MET A 402 12.01 -4.32 0.77
CA MET A 402 11.82 -4.53 -0.66
C MET A 402 12.88 -3.91 -1.57
N LYS A 403 13.65 -2.92 -1.09
CA LYS A 403 14.85 -2.46 -1.81
C LYS A 403 15.86 -3.58 -2.12
N ASN A 404 15.91 -4.63 -1.28
CA ASN A 404 16.77 -5.80 -1.44
C ASN A 404 16.08 -6.92 -2.26
N CYS A 405 14.80 -6.76 -2.61
CA CYS A 405 13.98 -7.75 -3.31
C CYS A 405 13.87 -7.48 -4.82
N ILE A 406 14.52 -6.43 -5.34
CA ILE A 406 14.41 -6.02 -6.74
C ILE A 406 14.98 -7.12 -7.64
N GLY A 407 14.15 -7.67 -8.54
CA GLY A 407 14.51 -8.78 -9.43
C GLY A 407 14.41 -10.18 -8.80
N LYS A 408 14.15 -10.30 -7.49
CA LYS A 408 14.03 -11.59 -6.77
C LYS A 408 12.57 -12.00 -6.53
N GLU A 409 12.34 -13.29 -6.30
CA GLU A 409 11.05 -13.82 -5.89
C GLU A 409 10.79 -13.54 -4.40
N LEU A 410 9.67 -12.90 -4.08
CA LEU A 410 9.30 -12.51 -2.71
C LEU A 410 8.88 -13.68 -1.80
N SER A 411 8.69 -14.88 -2.37
CA SER A 411 8.54 -16.14 -1.62
C SER A 411 9.83 -16.56 -0.92
N LYS A 412 11.00 -16.26 -1.52
CA LYS A 412 12.33 -16.66 -1.03
C LYS A 412 12.93 -15.68 -0.01
N ILE A 413 12.20 -14.64 0.39
CA ILE A 413 12.71 -13.57 1.26
C ILE A 413 11.92 -13.55 2.58
N PRO A 414 12.59 -13.69 3.74
CA PRO A 414 11.92 -13.75 5.03
C PRO A 414 11.36 -12.38 5.40
N MET A 415 10.03 -12.28 5.46
CA MET A 415 9.35 -11.13 6.06
C MET A 415 9.41 -11.25 7.60
N PRO A 416 9.71 -10.15 8.33
CA PRO A 416 9.49 -10.07 9.78
C PRO A 416 8.01 -10.22 10.10
N VAL A 417 7.69 -10.81 11.27
CA VAL A 417 6.29 -11.06 11.70
C VAL A 417 5.46 -9.77 11.71
N ASN A 418 6.08 -8.62 11.96
CA ASN A 418 5.46 -7.30 11.91
C ASN A 418 4.64 -7.03 10.63
N PHE A 419 5.05 -7.57 9.48
CA PHE A 419 4.34 -7.40 8.19
C PHE A 419 3.26 -8.46 7.92
N ASN A 420 3.07 -9.40 8.83
CA ASN A 420 2.08 -10.46 8.69
C ASN A 420 0.70 -10.04 9.22
N GLU A 421 -0.29 -10.90 8.95
CA GLU A 421 -1.54 -11.02 9.70
C GLU A 421 -1.53 -12.38 10.45
N PRO A 422 -2.22 -12.55 11.59
CA PRO A 422 -2.21 -13.78 12.39
C PRO A 422 -3.05 -14.94 11.77
N LEU A 423 -2.96 -15.12 10.45
CA LEU A 423 -3.57 -16.20 9.68
C LEU A 423 -2.54 -16.86 8.75
N SER A 424 -2.59 -18.18 8.65
CA SER A 424 -1.85 -19.00 7.68
C SER A 424 -2.44 -18.82 6.26
N MET A 425 -1.65 -19.04 5.21
CA MET A 425 -2.19 -19.02 3.84
C MET A 425 -3.29 -20.07 3.64
N LEU A 426 -3.28 -21.18 4.38
CA LEU A 426 -4.35 -22.20 4.35
C LEU A 426 -5.67 -21.64 4.89
N GLN A 427 -5.61 -20.85 5.96
CA GLN A 427 -6.75 -20.12 6.51
C GLN A 427 -7.23 -19.04 5.53
N ARG A 428 -6.30 -18.24 4.98
CA ARG A 428 -6.62 -17.22 3.95
C ARG A 428 -7.28 -17.82 2.70
N LEU A 429 -6.91 -19.04 2.31
CA LEU A 429 -7.53 -19.77 1.21
C LEU A 429 -8.96 -20.24 1.55
N THR A 430 -9.21 -20.57 2.82
CA THR A 430 -10.54 -20.97 3.31
C THR A 430 -11.53 -19.80 3.33
N GLU A 431 -11.06 -18.54 3.32
CA GLU A 431 -11.91 -17.35 3.20
C GLU A 431 -12.66 -17.25 1.86
N ASP A 432 -12.29 -18.04 0.85
CA ASP A 432 -13.12 -18.23 -0.36
C ASP A 432 -14.56 -18.67 -0.01
N LEU A 433 -14.75 -19.31 1.16
CA LEU A 433 -16.04 -19.82 1.63
C LEU A 433 -16.87 -18.80 2.42
N GLU A 434 -16.43 -17.55 2.58
CA GLU A 434 -17.20 -16.51 3.31
C GLU A 434 -18.62 -16.34 2.76
N TYR A 435 -18.82 -16.53 1.46
CA TYR A 435 -20.11 -16.42 0.78
C TYR A 435 -20.61 -17.77 0.23
N HIS A 436 -20.32 -18.89 0.91
CA HIS A 436 -20.76 -20.24 0.50
C HIS A 436 -22.27 -20.37 0.26
N GLU A 437 -23.09 -19.51 0.87
CA GLU A 437 -24.54 -19.47 0.61
C GLU A 437 -24.89 -19.24 -0.86
N LEU A 438 -24.00 -18.65 -1.65
CA LEU A 438 -24.16 -18.51 -3.10
C LEU A 438 -24.19 -19.88 -3.79
N LEU A 439 -23.37 -20.83 -3.33
CA LEU A 439 -23.39 -22.21 -3.81
C LEU A 439 -24.65 -22.94 -3.32
N ASP A 440 -25.09 -22.68 -2.09
CA ASP A 440 -26.34 -23.23 -1.54
C ASP A 440 -27.62 -22.71 -2.22
N LYS A 441 -27.52 -21.56 -2.89
CA LYS A 441 -28.53 -21.01 -3.80
C LYS A 441 -28.38 -21.64 -5.19
N ALA A 442 -27.14 -21.75 -5.70
CA ALA A 442 -26.82 -22.37 -6.99
C ALA A 442 -27.30 -23.83 -7.13
N VAL A 443 -27.17 -24.67 -6.09
CA VAL A 443 -27.71 -26.06 -6.06
C VAL A 443 -29.18 -26.12 -6.48
N LYS A 444 -29.96 -25.08 -6.11
CA LYS A 444 -31.42 -25.03 -6.25
C LYS A 444 -31.88 -24.44 -7.58
N CYS A 445 -30.96 -24.04 -8.45
CA CYS A 445 -31.27 -23.57 -9.79
C CYS A 445 -31.53 -24.75 -10.73
N GLU A 446 -32.72 -24.80 -11.33
CA GLU A 446 -33.08 -25.79 -12.36
C GLU A 446 -32.32 -25.57 -13.67
N SER A 447 -31.96 -24.32 -13.97
CA SER A 447 -31.17 -23.95 -15.15
C SER A 447 -29.69 -23.83 -14.82
N SER A 448 -28.84 -24.49 -15.61
CA SER A 448 -27.37 -24.37 -15.54
C SER A 448 -26.86 -22.95 -15.82
N ILE A 449 -27.64 -22.14 -16.55
CA ILE A 449 -27.38 -20.71 -16.82
C ILE A 449 -27.63 -19.85 -15.56
N GLU A 450 -28.72 -20.07 -14.81
CA GLU A 450 -28.90 -19.34 -13.54
C GLU A 450 -27.93 -19.86 -12.46
N GLN A 451 -27.65 -21.17 -12.45
CA GLN A 451 -26.60 -21.76 -11.59
C GLN A 451 -25.24 -21.10 -11.88
N MET A 452 -24.87 -20.90 -13.15
CA MET A 452 -23.66 -20.18 -13.57
C MET A 452 -23.64 -18.72 -13.07
N CYS A 453 -24.77 -18.02 -13.02
CA CYS A 453 -24.83 -16.66 -12.47
C CYS A 453 -24.44 -16.62 -10.98
N PHE A 454 -24.86 -17.62 -10.18
CA PHE A 454 -24.45 -17.72 -8.77
C PHE A 454 -23.00 -18.17 -8.59
N VAL A 455 -22.48 -19.08 -9.43
CA VAL A 455 -21.05 -19.45 -9.44
C VAL A 455 -20.17 -18.24 -9.79
N ALA A 456 -20.58 -17.43 -10.76
CA ALA A 456 -19.91 -16.19 -11.14
C ALA A 456 -19.97 -15.10 -10.04
N ALA A 457 -21.07 -15.03 -9.27
CA ALA A 457 -21.13 -14.17 -8.09
C ALA A 457 -20.17 -14.67 -6.98
N PHE A 458 -20.10 -15.99 -6.77
CA PHE A 458 -19.21 -16.63 -5.79
C PHE A 458 -17.73 -16.38 -6.14
N SER A 459 -17.31 -16.60 -7.38
CA SER A 459 -15.92 -16.39 -7.81
C SER A 459 -15.46 -14.92 -7.74
N VAL A 460 -16.38 -13.94 -7.74
CA VAL A 460 -16.06 -12.53 -7.47
C VAL A 460 -16.01 -12.25 -5.97
N SER A 461 -16.90 -12.85 -5.18
CA SER A 461 -17.08 -12.54 -3.75
C SER A 461 -15.83 -12.78 -2.89
N SER A 462 -15.00 -13.77 -3.23
CA SER A 462 -13.76 -14.11 -2.51
C SER A 462 -12.73 -12.97 -2.50
N TYR A 463 -12.75 -12.07 -3.48
CA TYR A 463 -11.87 -10.91 -3.54
C TYR A 463 -12.25 -9.79 -2.57
N SER A 464 -13.49 -9.79 -2.06
CA SER A 464 -14.02 -8.72 -1.21
C SER A 464 -13.31 -8.64 0.16
N THR A 465 -12.68 -9.73 0.59
CA THR A 465 -11.88 -9.82 1.83
C THR A 465 -10.51 -9.13 1.70
N THR A 466 -9.99 -8.92 0.48
CA THR A 466 -8.63 -8.38 0.29
C THR A 466 -8.55 -6.86 0.37
N VAL A 467 -9.68 -6.14 0.28
CA VAL A 467 -9.75 -4.67 0.06
C VAL A 467 -8.85 -3.84 0.98
N HIS A 468 -8.72 -4.23 2.24
CA HIS A 468 -7.93 -3.53 3.26
C HIS A 468 -6.74 -4.33 3.80
N ARG A 469 -6.59 -5.60 3.39
CA ARG A 469 -5.64 -6.56 3.97
C ARG A 469 -4.37 -6.67 3.15
N THR A 470 -3.52 -5.66 3.30
CA THR A 470 -2.18 -5.57 2.69
C THR A 470 -1.08 -6.28 3.47
N ALA A 471 -1.42 -6.95 4.57
CA ALA A 471 -0.50 -7.77 5.37
C ALA A 471 -0.36 -9.18 4.77
N LYS A 472 0.78 -9.83 4.99
CA LYS A 472 1.09 -11.16 4.44
C LYS A 472 0.55 -12.26 5.37
N PRO A 473 -0.25 -13.24 4.92
CA PRO A 473 -0.51 -14.42 5.75
C PRO A 473 0.79 -15.21 5.97
N PHE A 474 0.88 -15.99 7.05
CA PHE A 474 2.03 -16.86 7.29
C PHE A 474 2.18 -17.85 6.14
N ASN A 475 3.42 -18.02 5.66
CA ASN A 475 3.73 -19.05 4.68
C ASN A 475 3.64 -20.41 5.39
N PRO A 476 2.77 -21.35 4.95
CA PRO A 476 2.57 -22.59 5.67
C PRO A 476 3.81 -23.47 5.59
N LEU A 477 4.05 -24.25 6.65
CA LEU A 477 5.08 -25.29 6.61
C LEU A 477 4.63 -26.44 5.71
N LEU A 478 5.56 -27.16 5.09
CA LEU A 478 5.24 -28.34 4.28
C LEU A 478 4.57 -29.42 5.16
N GLY A 479 3.38 -29.88 4.77
CA GLY A 479 2.55 -30.76 5.60
C GLY A 479 1.80 -30.05 6.73
N GLU A 480 1.85 -28.71 6.81
CA GLU A 480 0.86 -27.94 7.59
C GLU A 480 -0.52 -28.18 7.00
N THR A 481 -1.49 -28.40 7.88
CA THR A 481 -2.90 -28.61 7.53
C THR A 481 -3.74 -27.47 8.08
N TYR A 482 -4.94 -27.29 7.55
CA TYR A 482 -5.95 -26.48 8.22
C TYR A 482 -7.34 -27.06 7.96
N GLU A 483 -8.10 -27.32 9.01
CA GLU A 483 -9.53 -27.65 8.87
C GLU A 483 -10.45 -26.47 9.23
N LEU A 484 -11.58 -26.38 8.52
CA LEU A 484 -12.75 -25.61 8.95
C LEU A 484 -13.96 -26.54 8.92
N ASP A 485 -14.15 -27.28 10.01
CA ASP A 485 -15.33 -28.12 10.20
C ASP A 485 -16.51 -27.30 10.73
N ARG A 486 -17.55 -27.15 9.90
CA ARG A 486 -18.77 -26.40 10.20
C ARG A 486 -20.01 -27.16 9.69
N LEU A 487 -19.96 -28.50 9.66
CA LEU A 487 -21.04 -29.31 9.10
C LEU A 487 -22.39 -29.04 9.79
N ASP A 488 -22.41 -28.81 11.10
CA ASP A 488 -23.65 -28.54 11.83
C ASP A 488 -24.02 -27.06 11.91
N GLU A 489 -23.02 -26.16 11.97
CA GLU A 489 -23.23 -24.72 12.02
C GLU A 489 -23.68 -24.14 10.68
N LEU A 490 -23.00 -24.52 9.59
CA LEU A 490 -23.16 -23.94 8.25
C LEU A 490 -23.59 -24.98 7.21
N GLY A 491 -23.16 -26.24 7.32
CA GLY A 491 -23.50 -27.31 6.38
C GLY A 491 -22.34 -27.82 5.53
N PHE A 492 -21.13 -27.31 5.71
CA PHE A 492 -19.93 -27.73 4.98
C PHE A 492 -18.75 -27.97 5.92
N ARG A 493 -17.74 -28.69 5.45
CA ARG A 493 -16.40 -28.74 6.05
C ARG A 493 -15.32 -28.60 4.98
N SER A 494 -14.26 -27.89 5.31
CA SER A 494 -13.07 -27.70 4.47
C SER A 494 -11.83 -28.32 5.12
N LEU A 495 -10.94 -28.85 4.29
CA LEU A 495 -9.57 -29.23 4.64
C LEU A 495 -8.59 -28.63 3.61
N CYS A 496 -7.50 -28.08 4.12
CA CYS A 496 -6.32 -27.67 3.36
C CYS A 496 -5.07 -28.44 3.82
N GLU A 497 -4.14 -28.70 2.90
CA GLU A 497 -2.77 -29.15 3.21
C GLU A 497 -1.76 -28.37 2.35
N GLN A 498 -0.61 -27.97 2.92
CA GLN A 498 0.51 -27.43 2.17
C GLN A 498 1.29 -28.55 1.48
N VAL A 499 0.90 -28.86 0.24
CA VAL A 499 1.40 -30.00 -0.57
C VAL A 499 2.76 -29.77 -1.23
N SER A 500 3.21 -28.52 -1.33
CA SER A 500 4.57 -28.16 -1.78
C SER A 500 5.03 -26.86 -1.11
N HIS A 501 6.34 -26.68 -0.94
CA HIS A 501 6.94 -25.45 -0.40
C HIS A 501 7.78 -24.69 -1.44
N HIS A 502 8.37 -25.38 -2.41
CA HIS A 502 9.16 -24.81 -3.51
C HIS A 502 8.75 -25.45 -4.86
N PRO A 503 7.90 -24.79 -5.68
CA PRO A 503 7.12 -23.58 -5.36
C PRO A 503 6.06 -23.85 -4.27
N PRO A 504 5.60 -22.82 -3.54
CA PRO A 504 4.62 -22.99 -2.47
C PRO A 504 3.22 -23.25 -3.05
N ALA A 505 2.71 -24.47 -2.83
CA ALA A 505 1.39 -24.91 -3.27
C ALA A 505 0.58 -25.49 -2.12
N ALA A 506 -0.71 -25.14 -2.08
CA ALA A 506 -1.68 -25.67 -1.12
C ALA A 506 -2.81 -26.40 -1.87
N ALA A 507 -3.18 -27.58 -1.39
CA ALA A 507 -4.38 -28.28 -1.83
C ALA A 507 -5.53 -27.98 -0.86
N HIS A 508 -6.74 -27.85 -1.39
CA HIS A 508 -7.95 -27.47 -0.63
C HIS A 508 -9.14 -28.28 -1.17
N HIS A 509 -9.90 -28.89 -0.26
CA HIS A 509 -11.09 -29.67 -0.57
C HIS A 509 -12.22 -29.37 0.41
N VAL A 510 -13.43 -29.16 -0.10
CA VAL A 510 -14.61 -28.73 0.64
C VAL A 510 -15.78 -29.64 0.31
N TYR A 511 -16.39 -30.23 1.33
CA TYR A 511 -17.60 -31.05 1.21
C TYR A 511 -18.78 -30.33 1.86
N SER A 512 -19.91 -30.24 1.16
CA SER A 512 -21.15 -29.68 1.66
C SER A 512 -22.30 -30.70 1.69
N LYS A 513 -22.94 -30.85 2.86
CA LYS A 513 -24.17 -31.65 3.03
C LYS A 513 -25.37 -31.05 2.31
N ARG A 514 -25.20 -29.88 1.67
CA ARG A 514 -26.20 -29.20 0.83
C ARG A 514 -26.10 -29.56 -0.66
N GLY A 515 -25.21 -30.47 -1.05
CA GLY A 515 -25.17 -31.04 -2.42
C GLY A 515 -24.10 -30.46 -3.36
N TRP A 516 -22.96 -30.00 -2.81
CA TRP A 516 -21.82 -29.55 -3.62
C TRP A 516 -20.46 -29.96 -3.01
N THR A 517 -19.46 -30.10 -3.88
CA THR A 517 -18.04 -30.29 -3.54
C THR A 517 -17.21 -29.24 -4.28
N LEU A 518 -16.22 -28.64 -3.62
CA LEU A 518 -15.25 -27.73 -4.23
C LEU A 518 -13.82 -28.20 -3.95
N TRP A 519 -12.94 -28.17 -4.95
CA TRP A 519 -11.52 -28.50 -4.77
C TRP A 519 -10.58 -27.67 -5.66
N GLN A 520 -9.34 -27.49 -5.21
CA GLN A 520 -8.27 -26.77 -5.94
C GLN A 520 -6.88 -27.19 -5.42
N GLU A 521 -5.87 -27.21 -6.29
CA GLU A 521 -4.46 -26.98 -5.88
C GLU A 521 -4.10 -25.56 -6.36
N ILE A 522 -3.55 -24.74 -5.47
CA ILE A 522 -3.20 -23.34 -5.76
C ILE A 522 -1.75 -23.05 -5.39
N THR A 523 -1.00 -22.55 -6.37
CA THR A 523 0.38 -22.06 -6.22
C THR A 523 0.37 -20.54 -6.28
N ILE A 524 1.07 -19.87 -5.35
CA ILE A 524 1.12 -18.40 -5.31
C ILE A 524 2.46 -17.89 -5.87
N ALA A 525 2.44 -17.44 -7.12
CA ALA A 525 3.57 -16.74 -7.74
C ALA A 525 3.52 -15.23 -7.41
N SER A 526 4.68 -14.57 -7.32
CA SER A 526 4.77 -13.14 -6.98
C SER A 526 5.86 -12.44 -7.79
N LYS A 527 5.55 -11.25 -8.34
CA LYS A 527 6.50 -10.46 -9.15
C LYS A 527 6.46 -8.98 -8.76
N PHE A 528 7.55 -8.52 -8.17
CA PHE A 528 7.82 -7.10 -7.92
C PHE A 528 8.11 -6.38 -9.24
N ARG A 529 7.49 -5.22 -9.47
CA ARG A 529 7.65 -4.38 -10.67
C ARG A 529 7.88 -2.91 -10.30
N GLY A 530 8.78 -2.65 -9.35
CA GLY A 530 9.06 -1.29 -8.86
C GLY A 530 7.93 -0.75 -7.99
N LYS A 531 7.00 0.02 -8.57
CA LYS A 531 5.94 0.71 -7.81
C LYS A 531 4.85 -0.23 -7.26
N TYR A 532 4.78 -1.46 -7.76
CA TYR A 532 3.71 -2.43 -7.45
C TYR A 532 4.24 -3.86 -7.38
N LEU A 533 3.51 -4.70 -6.65
CA LEU A 533 3.71 -6.12 -6.49
C LEU A 533 2.51 -6.85 -7.08
N SER A 534 2.73 -7.64 -8.13
CA SER A 534 1.71 -8.55 -8.69
C SER A 534 1.77 -9.89 -7.95
N ILE A 535 0.62 -10.34 -7.45
CA ILE A 535 0.41 -11.65 -6.84
C ILE A 535 -0.49 -12.45 -7.79
N MET A 536 0.04 -13.56 -8.28
CA MET A 536 -0.52 -14.34 -9.38
C MET A 536 -0.88 -15.74 -8.84
N PRO A 537 -2.15 -15.97 -8.46
CA PRO A 537 -2.62 -17.30 -8.11
C PRO A 537 -2.66 -18.19 -9.37
N LEU A 538 -1.98 -19.33 -9.31
CA LEU A 538 -1.91 -20.32 -10.39
C LEU A 538 -2.59 -21.61 -9.93
N GLY A 539 -3.39 -22.22 -10.79
CA GLY A 539 -4.18 -23.41 -10.49
C GLY A 539 -5.65 -23.26 -10.89
N TYR A 540 -6.35 -24.39 -10.97
CA TYR A 540 -7.77 -24.46 -11.31
C TYR A 540 -8.62 -24.70 -10.05
N ILE A 541 -9.78 -24.05 -10.01
CA ILE A 541 -10.83 -24.29 -9.01
C ILE A 541 -11.94 -25.07 -9.66
N HIS A 542 -12.31 -26.17 -9.04
CA HIS A 542 -13.32 -27.12 -9.48
C HIS A 542 -14.49 -27.09 -8.50
N LEU A 543 -15.71 -27.09 -9.02
CA LEU A 543 -16.95 -27.10 -8.25
C LEU A 543 -17.95 -28.05 -8.92
N GLU A 544 -18.41 -29.05 -8.19
CA GLU A 544 -19.42 -30.01 -8.66
C GLU A 544 -20.70 -29.91 -7.83
N PHE A 545 -21.84 -29.87 -8.50
CA PHE A 545 -23.17 -29.97 -7.89
C PHE A 545 -23.73 -31.38 -8.06
N HIS A 546 -23.91 -32.11 -6.96
CA HIS A 546 -24.15 -33.57 -6.99
C HIS A 546 -25.48 -33.95 -7.66
N SER A 547 -26.52 -33.11 -7.52
CA SER A 547 -27.86 -33.38 -8.07
C SER A 547 -27.95 -33.17 -9.57
N SER A 548 -27.27 -32.15 -10.11
CA SER A 548 -27.25 -31.85 -11.55
C SER A 548 -26.08 -32.53 -12.27
N GLY A 549 -25.03 -32.95 -11.56
CA GLY A 549 -23.76 -33.39 -12.13
C GLY A 549 -23.04 -32.28 -12.93
N ASN A 550 -23.39 -31.01 -12.71
CA ASN A 550 -22.71 -29.89 -13.36
C ASN A 550 -21.36 -29.64 -12.68
N HIS A 551 -20.29 -29.66 -13.47
CA HIS A 551 -18.93 -29.44 -13.04
C HIS A 551 -18.40 -28.14 -13.63
N TYR A 552 -18.20 -27.15 -12.77
CA TYR A 552 -17.71 -25.81 -13.12
C TYR A 552 -16.22 -25.71 -12.81
N VAL A 553 -15.43 -25.18 -13.75
CA VAL A 553 -13.99 -24.95 -13.56
C VAL A 553 -13.62 -23.52 -13.96
N TRP A 554 -12.76 -22.87 -13.17
CA TRP A 554 -12.23 -21.52 -13.45
C TRP A 554 -10.85 -21.28 -12.80
N GLN A 555 -10.25 -20.12 -13.08
CA GLN A 555 -8.98 -19.65 -12.48
C GLN A 555 -9.15 -18.28 -11.82
N LYS A 556 -8.24 -17.90 -10.91
CA LYS A 556 -8.25 -16.59 -10.22
C LYS A 556 -7.47 -15.52 -11.01
N VAL A 557 -7.96 -14.27 -10.99
CA VAL A 557 -7.23 -13.10 -11.53
C VAL A 557 -6.06 -12.66 -10.65
N THR A 558 -5.18 -11.81 -11.21
CA THR A 558 -4.02 -11.24 -10.52
C THR A 558 -4.43 -10.12 -9.55
N SER A 559 -3.98 -10.24 -8.30
CA SER A 559 -4.03 -9.13 -7.34
C SER A 559 -2.80 -8.25 -7.50
N THR A 560 -2.96 -6.93 -7.54
CA THR A 560 -1.83 -5.99 -7.55
C THR A 560 -1.85 -5.13 -6.31
N VAL A 561 -0.78 -5.18 -5.52
CA VAL A 561 -0.56 -4.29 -4.38
C VAL A 561 0.23 -3.08 -4.88
N HIS A 562 -0.33 -1.89 -4.73
CA HIS A 562 0.21 -0.63 -5.25
C HIS A 562 0.88 0.22 -4.15
N ASN A 563 1.64 1.24 -4.57
CA ASN A 563 2.35 2.19 -3.70
C ASN A 563 3.41 1.54 -2.80
N ILE A 564 3.96 0.43 -3.28
CA ILE A 564 4.91 -0.48 -2.62
C ILE A 564 6.21 0.24 -2.17
N ILE A 565 6.65 1.27 -2.90
CA ILE A 565 7.80 2.11 -2.53
C ILE A 565 7.38 3.34 -1.69
N VAL A 566 6.34 4.06 -2.14
CA VAL A 566 5.90 5.34 -1.57
C VAL A 566 4.38 5.47 -1.64
N GLY A 567 3.77 5.81 -0.50
CA GLY A 567 2.34 6.11 -0.34
C GLY A 567 1.61 5.10 0.55
N LYS A 568 0.30 5.27 0.73
CA LYS A 568 -0.53 4.25 1.40
C LYS A 568 -0.68 3.05 0.45
N LEU A 569 -0.39 1.85 0.95
CA LEU A 569 -0.64 0.58 0.25
C LEU A 569 -2.15 0.39 -0.02
N TRP A 570 -2.48 -0.17 -1.18
CA TRP A 570 -3.84 -0.57 -1.53
C TRP A 570 -3.80 -1.71 -2.57
N ILE A 571 -4.86 -2.50 -2.63
CA ILE A 571 -4.98 -3.65 -3.54
C ILE A 571 -5.97 -3.34 -4.65
N ASP A 572 -5.60 -3.72 -5.88
CA ASP A 572 -6.48 -3.85 -7.03
C ASP A 572 -6.58 -5.32 -7.48
N GLN A 573 -7.65 -5.66 -8.19
CA GLN A 573 -7.85 -6.97 -8.81
C GLN A 573 -8.09 -6.77 -10.30
N SER A 574 -7.31 -7.44 -11.15
CA SER A 574 -7.40 -7.22 -12.61
C SER A 574 -7.00 -8.45 -13.43
N GLY A 575 -7.69 -8.60 -14.55
CA GLY A 575 -7.64 -9.77 -15.43
C GLY A 575 -9.04 -10.16 -15.90
N ASP A 576 -9.13 -11.30 -16.56
CA ASP A 576 -10.38 -11.89 -17.01
C ASP A 576 -10.50 -13.30 -16.40
N ILE A 577 -11.71 -13.72 -15.98
CA ILE A 577 -12.04 -15.10 -15.58
C ILE A 577 -12.96 -15.68 -16.63
N GLU A 578 -12.61 -16.85 -17.18
CA GLU A 578 -13.59 -17.72 -17.82
C GLU A 578 -13.98 -18.84 -16.85
N ILE A 579 -15.28 -19.02 -16.64
CA ILE A 579 -15.89 -20.11 -15.88
C ILE A 579 -16.59 -21.00 -16.90
N ILE A 580 -16.26 -22.28 -16.93
CA ILE A 580 -16.79 -23.24 -17.90
C ILE A 580 -17.54 -24.33 -17.14
N ASN A 581 -18.81 -24.59 -17.49
CA ASN A 581 -19.49 -25.81 -17.09
C ASN A 581 -19.12 -26.93 -18.07
N TYR A 582 -18.33 -27.91 -17.64
CA TYR A 582 -17.87 -28.99 -18.51
C TYR A 582 -18.95 -30.01 -18.86
N LYS A 583 -20.11 -30.00 -18.19
CA LYS A 583 -21.28 -30.82 -18.56
C LYS A 583 -22.13 -30.15 -19.65
N SER A 584 -22.68 -28.97 -19.38
CA SER A 584 -23.58 -28.27 -20.32
C SER A 584 -22.85 -27.49 -21.42
N LYS A 585 -21.56 -27.18 -21.23
CA LYS A 585 -20.73 -26.28 -22.04
C LYS A 585 -21.06 -24.78 -21.93
N ASP A 586 -21.99 -24.41 -21.04
CA ASP A 586 -22.25 -23.01 -20.67
C ASP A 586 -20.96 -22.32 -20.19
N LYS A 587 -20.84 -21.02 -20.46
CA LYS A 587 -19.69 -20.19 -20.07
C LYS A 587 -20.10 -18.91 -19.37
N CYS A 588 -19.30 -18.46 -18.42
CA CYS A 588 -19.29 -17.07 -17.98
C CYS A 588 -17.91 -16.45 -18.21
N GLN A 589 -17.87 -15.29 -18.87
CA GLN A 589 -16.66 -14.48 -19.02
C GLN A 589 -16.81 -13.21 -18.18
N LEU A 590 -15.98 -13.07 -17.13
CA LEU A 590 -15.95 -11.93 -16.21
C LEU A 590 -14.67 -11.11 -16.44
N LYS A 591 -14.80 -9.79 -16.56
CA LYS A 591 -13.70 -8.84 -16.73
C LYS A 591 -13.54 -7.96 -15.50
N PHE A 592 -12.40 -8.09 -14.83
CA PHE A 592 -11.99 -7.23 -13.71
C PHE A 592 -11.23 -6.03 -14.27
N THR A 593 -11.88 -4.87 -14.24
CA THR A 593 -11.36 -3.65 -14.88
C THR A 593 -10.24 -3.04 -14.01
N PRO A 594 -8.97 -3.01 -14.48
CA PRO A 594 -7.87 -2.44 -13.71
C PRO A 594 -8.09 -0.96 -13.45
N TYR A 595 -7.68 -0.51 -12.26
CA TYR A 595 -7.71 0.89 -11.88
C TYR A 595 -6.87 1.75 -12.83
N SER A 596 -7.52 2.74 -13.45
CA SER A 596 -6.87 3.74 -14.28
C SER A 596 -7.30 5.13 -13.86
N TYR A 597 -6.33 5.98 -13.51
CA TYR A 597 -6.55 7.39 -13.13
C TYR A 597 -7.21 8.22 -14.23
N PHE A 598 -7.14 7.77 -15.49
CA PHE A 598 -7.72 8.45 -16.65
C PHE A 598 -9.08 7.87 -17.08
N SER A 599 -9.53 6.75 -16.51
CA SER A 599 -10.86 6.21 -16.83
C SER A 599 -11.97 7.02 -16.15
N ARG A 600 -13.17 6.96 -16.75
CA ARG A 600 -14.44 7.40 -16.15
C ARG A 600 -15.26 6.23 -15.60
N ASP A 601 -14.79 5.00 -15.74
CA ASP A 601 -15.41 3.83 -15.13
C ASP A 601 -15.36 3.89 -13.59
N VAL A 602 -16.29 3.19 -12.96
CA VAL A 602 -16.26 2.93 -11.52
C VAL A 602 -14.98 2.12 -11.21
N PRO A 603 -14.17 2.49 -10.20
CA PRO A 603 -13.06 1.66 -9.74
C PRO A 603 -13.52 0.25 -9.36
N ARG A 604 -12.65 -0.76 -9.50
CA ARG A 604 -12.92 -2.16 -9.09
C ARG A 604 -14.11 -2.83 -9.82
N LYS A 605 -14.57 -2.22 -10.90
CA LYS A 605 -15.68 -2.68 -11.74
C LYS A 605 -15.42 -4.06 -12.31
N VAL A 606 -16.37 -4.96 -12.07
CA VAL A 606 -16.46 -6.28 -12.71
C VAL A 606 -17.67 -6.26 -13.64
N THR A 607 -17.48 -6.72 -14.88
CA THR A 607 -18.57 -6.89 -15.86
C THR A 607 -18.37 -8.19 -16.62
N GLY A 608 -19.45 -8.88 -16.97
CA GLY A 608 -19.35 -10.12 -17.73
C GLY A 608 -20.63 -10.53 -18.44
N LEU A 609 -20.55 -11.65 -19.15
CA LEU A 609 -21.67 -12.29 -19.84
C LEU A 609 -21.75 -13.75 -19.44
N VAL A 610 -22.97 -14.25 -19.28
CA VAL A 610 -23.27 -15.70 -19.19
C VAL A 610 -23.88 -16.14 -20.51
N MET A 611 -23.31 -17.20 -21.08
CA MET A 611 -23.62 -17.74 -22.40
C MET A 611 -23.91 -19.24 -22.33
N ASP A 612 -24.78 -19.72 -23.22
CA ASP A 612 -25.00 -21.15 -23.44
C ASP A 612 -23.88 -21.79 -24.30
N ALA A 613 -24.00 -23.09 -24.56
CA ALA A 613 -23.08 -23.85 -25.40
C ALA A 613 -22.97 -23.30 -26.83
N GLU A 614 -24.05 -22.72 -27.34
CA GLU A 614 -24.18 -22.10 -28.66
C GLU A 614 -23.55 -20.69 -28.71
N GLY A 615 -23.19 -20.10 -27.56
CA GLY A 615 -22.61 -18.76 -27.43
C GLY A 615 -23.63 -17.62 -27.31
N THR A 616 -24.92 -17.93 -27.17
CA THR A 616 -25.99 -16.95 -26.96
C THR A 616 -25.87 -16.34 -25.57
N SER A 617 -25.75 -15.01 -25.47
CA SER A 617 -25.70 -14.34 -24.16
C SER A 617 -27.09 -14.25 -23.51
N HIS A 618 -27.26 -14.86 -22.34
CA HIS A 618 -28.52 -14.88 -21.57
C HIS A 618 -28.57 -13.88 -20.42
N TYR A 619 -27.43 -13.59 -19.78
CA TYR A 619 -27.35 -12.63 -18.66
C TYR A 619 -26.12 -11.74 -18.79
N VAL A 620 -26.28 -10.46 -18.42
CA VAL A 620 -25.17 -9.54 -18.15
C VAL A 620 -24.88 -9.58 -16.65
N MET A 621 -23.61 -9.82 -16.29
CA MET A 621 -23.09 -9.70 -14.93
C MET A 621 -22.47 -8.31 -14.74
N SER A 622 -22.74 -7.63 -13.63
CA SER A 622 -22.20 -6.29 -13.36
C SER A 622 -22.07 -6.00 -11.87
N GLY A 623 -21.02 -5.28 -11.46
CA GLY A 623 -20.81 -4.89 -10.07
C GLY A 623 -19.40 -4.36 -9.80
N THR A 624 -18.96 -4.45 -8.53
CA THR A 624 -17.57 -4.24 -8.12
C THR A 624 -17.16 -5.33 -7.13
N TRP A 625 -15.91 -5.80 -7.22
CA TRP A 625 -15.43 -6.92 -6.40
C TRP A 625 -15.31 -6.60 -4.90
N ASP A 626 -15.46 -5.33 -4.52
CA ASP A 626 -15.39 -4.84 -3.14
C ASP A 626 -16.76 -4.48 -2.52
N GLU A 627 -17.85 -4.49 -3.29
CA GLU A 627 -19.18 -4.08 -2.81
C GLU A 627 -20.29 -5.09 -3.13
N LYS A 628 -20.55 -5.39 -4.41
CA LYS A 628 -21.69 -6.23 -4.84
C LYS A 628 -21.58 -6.74 -6.27
N MET A 629 -22.37 -7.77 -6.59
CA MET A 629 -22.60 -8.28 -7.95
C MET A 629 -24.09 -8.49 -8.23
N GLU A 630 -24.50 -8.06 -9.42
CA GLU A 630 -25.86 -8.10 -9.95
C GLU A 630 -25.87 -8.86 -11.29
N CYS A 631 -26.99 -9.50 -11.59
CA CYS A 631 -27.26 -10.07 -12.92
C CYS A 631 -28.51 -9.43 -13.56
N SER A 632 -28.45 -9.15 -14.86
CA SER A 632 -29.58 -8.64 -15.64
C SER A 632 -29.86 -9.59 -16.79
N LYS A 633 -31.05 -10.19 -16.82
CA LYS A 633 -31.44 -11.12 -17.89
C LYS A 633 -31.59 -10.36 -19.22
N ILE A 634 -31.00 -10.88 -20.28
CA ILE A 634 -31.06 -10.32 -21.63
C ILE A 634 -32.42 -10.66 -22.25
N VAL A 635 -33.02 -9.69 -22.94
CA VAL A 635 -34.29 -9.81 -23.66
C VAL A 635 -34.05 -9.73 -25.17
N GLN A 636 -33.18 -8.82 -25.60
CA GLN A 636 -32.75 -8.66 -26.99
C GLN A 636 -31.28 -8.23 -27.04
N SER A 637 -30.55 -8.68 -28.05
CA SER A 637 -29.19 -8.26 -28.38
C SER A 637 -29.16 -7.60 -29.75
N SER A 638 -28.74 -6.34 -29.84
CA SER A 638 -28.52 -5.66 -31.12
C SER A 638 -27.03 -5.43 -31.37
N GLN A 639 -26.57 -5.70 -32.58
CA GLN A 639 -25.24 -5.27 -33.02
C GLN A 639 -25.32 -3.78 -33.37
N GLY A 640 -24.57 -2.94 -32.67
CA GLY A 640 -24.54 -1.51 -32.96
C GLY A 640 -23.83 -1.23 -34.29
N ASN A 641 -24.49 -0.51 -35.20
CA ASN A 641 -23.91 -0.03 -36.46
C ASN A 641 -22.78 0.98 -36.19
N GLY A 642 -21.56 0.47 -35.91
CA GLY A 642 -20.37 1.24 -35.62
C GLY A 642 -19.75 1.87 -36.87
N SER A 643 -20.43 2.84 -37.49
CA SER A 643 -19.94 3.58 -38.65
C SER A 643 -18.82 4.59 -38.29
N SER A 644 -17.71 4.08 -37.78
CA SER A 644 -16.45 4.80 -37.56
C SER A 644 -15.29 3.80 -37.57
N GLU A 645 -14.31 3.99 -38.44
CA GLU A 645 -13.23 3.02 -38.68
C GLU A 645 -12.46 2.66 -37.39
N GLY A 646 -12.05 1.39 -37.29
CA GLY A 646 -11.12 0.91 -36.25
C GLY A 646 -11.71 0.59 -34.87
N LYS A 647 -13.04 0.65 -34.66
CA LYS A 647 -13.67 0.18 -33.41
C LYS A 647 -14.49 -1.08 -33.62
N VAL A 648 -14.19 -2.11 -32.83
CA VAL A 648 -15.01 -3.35 -32.74
C VAL A 648 -16.46 -2.97 -32.43
N PRO A 649 -17.46 -3.51 -33.17
CA PRO A 649 -18.87 -3.20 -32.93
C PRO A 649 -19.26 -3.63 -31.51
N LYS A 650 -19.83 -2.70 -30.76
CA LYS A 650 -20.35 -2.99 -29.42
C LYS A 650 -21.76 -3.56 -29.54
N THR A 651 -21.94 -4.82 -29.15
CA THR A 651 -23.26 -5.39 -28.91
C THR A 651 -23.94 -4.62 -27.79
N VAL A 652 -25.18 -4.18 -28.01
CA VAL A 652 -26.01 -3.52 -27.02
C VAL A 652 -27.08 -4.52 -26.57
N TYR A 653 -27.05 -4.87 -25.28
CA TYR A 653 -28.01 -5.78 -24.68
C TYR A 653 -29.14 -5.00 -24.03
N GLN A 654 -30.37 -5.21 -24.50
CA GLN A 654 -31.56 -4.80 -23.77
C GLN A 654 -31.85 -5.85 -22.70
N THR A 655 -31.90 -5.42 -21.44
CA THR A 655 -32.03 -6.30 -20.27
C THR A 655 -33.25 -5.96 -19.42
N LEU A 656 -33.69 -6.92 -18.62
CA LEU A 656 -34.60 -6.70 -17.49
C LEU A 656 -33.88 -5.99 -16.33
N SER A 657 -34.64 -5.50 -15.36
CA SER A 657 -34.12 -4.90 -14.12
C SER A 657 -33.06 -5.80 -13.44
N PRO A 658 -31.94 -5.25 -12.95
CA PRO A 658 -30.91 -6.03 -12.26
C PRO A 658 -31.44 -6.75 -11.00
N LYS A 659 -31.00 -7.99 -10.81
CA LYS A 659 -31.18 -8.80 -9.59
C LYS A 659 -29.84 -8.85 -8.85
N VAL A 660 -29.80 -8.35 -7.61
CA VAL A 660 -28.61 -8.52 -6.75
C VAL A 660 -28.44 -10.00 -6.42
N LEU A 661 -27.25 -10.55 -6.66
CA LEU A 661 -26.91 -11.94 -6.31
C LEU A 661 -26.01 -11.99 -5.07
N TRP A 662 -25.07 -11.06 -4.98
CA TRP A 662 -24.11 -10.95 -3.88
C TRP A 662 -23.94 -9.49 -3.46
N GLN A 663 -23.80 -9.28 -2.15
CA GLN A 663 -23.45 -8.02 -1.50
C GLN A 663 -22.45 -8.37 -0.40
N LYS A 664 -21.35 -7.61 -0.30
CA LYS A 664 -20.33 -7.77 0.74
C LYS A 664 -20.93 -7.55 2.13
N TYR A 665 -20.55 -8.41 3.09
CA TYR A 665 -20.93 -8.23 4.49
C TYR A 665 -20.22 -6.99 5.11
N PRO A 666 -20.88 -6.26 6.02
CA PRO A 666 -20.21 -5.21 6.79
C PRO A 666 -19.07 -5.80 7.63
N LEU A 667 -17.96 -5.09 7.72
CA LEU A 667 -16.88 -5.45 8.65
C LEU A 667 -17.32 -5.20 10.10
N PRO A 668 -16.76 -5.94 11.08
CA PRO A 668 -16.94 -5.67 12.50
C PRO A 668 -16.57 -4.23 12.91
N GLU A 669 -17.12 -3.75 14.02
CA GLU A 669 -16.71 -2.47 14.60
C GLU A 669 -15.23 -2.52 15.04
N ASN A 670 -14.48 -1.47 14.74
CA ASN A 670 -13.04 -1.35 14.99
C ASN A 670 -12.20 -2.44 14.27
N ALA A 671 -12.67 -2.94 13.11
CA ALA A 671 -11.95 -3.93 12.32
C ALA A 671 -10.54 -3.47 11.90
N GLU A 672 -10.27 -2.16 11.80
CA GLU A 672 -8.93 -1.60 11.56
C GLU A 672 -7.89 -2.01 12.62
N ASN A 673 -8.32 -2.26 13.87
CA ASN A 673 -7.48 -2.79 14.93
C ASN A 673 -7.38 -4.33 14.86
N MET A 674 -8.36 -4.99 14.25
CA MET A 674 -8.44 -6.45 14.09
C MET A 674 -8.06 -6.87 12.66
N TYR A 675 -6.96 -6.31 12.14
CA TYR A 675 -6.38 -6.63 10.82
C TYR A 675 -7.36 -6.53 9.62
N PHE A 676 -8.46 -5.79 9.74
CA PHE A 676 -9.60 -5.77 8.82
C PHE A 676 -10.19 -7.16 8.52
N PHE A 677 -10.16 -8.07 9.50
CA PHE A 677 -10.79 -9.38 9.40
C PHE A 677 -12.32 -9.26 9.30
N SER A 678 -12.92 -10.13 8.48
CA SER A 678 -14.36 -10.36 8.45
C SER A 678 -14.83 -11.21 9.63
N ASN A 679 -16.15 -11.36 9.78
CA ASN A 679 -16.73 -12.26 10.78
C ASN A 679 -16.26 -13.72 10.63
N LEU A 680 -16.02 -14.21 9.40
CA LEU A 680 -15.42 -15.52 9.20
C LEU A 680 -13.94 -15.53 9.61
N ALA A 681 -13.13 -14.60 9.07
CA ALA A 681 -11.69 -14.54 9.29
C ALA A 681 -11.31 -14.45 10.78
N LEU A 682 -12.09 -13.71 11.58
CA LEU A 682 -11.96 -13.67 13.05
C LEU A 682 -12.00 -15.07 13.69
N THR A 683 -12.84 -15.98 13.19
CA THR A 683 -13.03 -17.33 13.77
C THR A 683 -12.03 -18.37 13.28
N LEU A 684 -11.31 -18.13 12.18
CA LEU A 684 -10.50 -19.17 11.54
C LEU A 684 -9.38 -19.72 12.44
N ASN A 685 -8.77 -18.85 13.24
CA ASN A 685 -7.72 -19.18 14.19
C ASN A 685 -8.21 -19.29 15.65
N GLU A 686 -9.53 -19.35 15.87
CA GLU A 686 -10.11 -19.71 17.17
C GLU A 686 -9.66 -21.14 17.55
N PRO A 687 -9.19 -21.38 18.79
CA PRO A 687 -8.88 -22.73 19.26
C PRO A 687 -10.07 -23.69 19.11
N GLU A 688 -9.79 -24.86 18.55
CA GLU A 688 -10.74 -25.92 18.29
C GLU A 688 -10.15 -27.21 18.88
N GLU A 689 -10.96 -27.99 19.59
CA GLU A 689 -10.53 -29.26 20.16
C GLU A 689 -10.45 -30.34 19.07
N ARG A 690 -9.81 -31.47 19.39
CA ARG A 690 -9.80 -32.69 18.57
C ARG A 690 -9.19 -32.56 17.15
N ILE A 691 -8.55 -31.44 16.83
CA ILE A 691 -7.85 -31.17 15.56
C ILE A 691 -6.51 -31.92 15.44
N ALA A 692 -5.99 -32.02 14.21
CA ALA A 692 -4.68 -32.58 13.92
C ALA A 692 -3.54 -31.76 14.57
N PRO A 693 -2.42 -32.38 14.98
CA PRO A 693 -1.24 -31.67 15.52
C PRO A 693 -0.56 -30.80 14.45
N THR A 694 -0.86 -31.00 13.17
CA THR A 694 -0.42 -30.19 12.03
C THR A 694 -1.35 -29.02 11.70
N ASP A 695 -2.45 -28.80 12.43
CA ASP A 695 -3.42 -27.73 12.14
C ASP A 695 -2.85 -26.33 12.45
N SER A 696 -3.05 -25.35 11.57
CA SER A 696 -2.57 -23.97 11.74
C SER A 696 -2.99 -23.29 13.07
N ARG A 697 -4.02 -23.79 13.79
CA ARG A 697 -4.36 -23.26 15.14
C ARG A 697 -3.32 -23.62 16.20
N GLN A 698 -2.60 -24.73 16.04
CA GLN A 698 -1.52 -25.19 16.91
C GLN A 698 -0.19 -24.50 16.58
N ARG A 699 -0.10 -23.80 15.45
CA ARG A 699 1.10 -23.14 14.96
C ARG A 699 1.56 -22.03 15.92
N PRO A 700 2.73 -22.14 16.57
CA PRO A 700 3.03 -21.33 17.74
C PRO A 700 3.45 -19.88 17.41
N ASP A 701 4.23 -19.64 16.34
CA ASP A 701 4.60 -18.28 15.90
C ASP A 701 3.36 -17.42 15.56
N GLN A 702 2.40 -18.02 14.85
CA GLN A 702 1.12 -17.39 14.52
C GLN A 702 0.27 -17.11 15.78
N ARG A 703 0.23 -18.04 16.75
CA ARG A 703 -0.48 -17.85 18.02
C ARG A 703 0.13 -16.75 18.88
N LEU A 704 1.46 -16.70 18.96
CA LEU A 704 2.20 -15.66 19.68
C LEU A 704 1.93 -14.28 19.07
N MET A 705 1.92 -14.18 17.73
CA MET A 705 1.55 -12.94 17.04
C MET A 705 0.10 -12.52 17.31
N GLU A 706 -0.87 -13.44 17.27
CA GLU A 706 -2.28 -13.14 17.58
C GLU A 706 -2.44 -12.59 19.01
N ASN A 707 -1.66 -13.13 19.95
CA ASN A 707 -1.63 -12.71 21.35
C ASN A 707 -0.77 -11.44 21.60
N GLY A 708 -0.23 -10.80 20.56
CA GLY A 708 0.59 -9.59 20.68
C GLY A 708 2.02 -9.81 21.20
N LYS A 709 2.52 -11.04 21.23
CA LYS A 709 3.88 -11.42 21.67
C LYS A 709 4.83 -11.47 20.47
N TRP A 710 5.11 -10.30 19.87
CA TRP A 710 5.79 -10.20 18.56
C TRP A 710 7.23 -10.69 18.55
N ASP A 711 7.99 -10.48 19.63
CA ASP A 711 9.40 -10.89 19.68
C ASP A 711 9.53 -12.42 19.86
N GLU A 712 8.70 -12.99 20.74
CA GLU A 712 8.52 -14.44 20.87
C GLU A 712 8.07 -15.06 19.53
N ALA A 713 7.13 -14.42 18.82
CA ALA A 713 6.66 -14.87 17.51
C ALA A 713 7.75 -14.83 16.43
N ASN A 714 8.63 -13.81 16.42
CA ASN A 714 9.75 -13.74 15.49
C ASN A 714 10.78 -14.85 15.76
N ALA A 715 11.14 -15.08 17.03
CA ALA A 715 12.05 -16.15 17.42
C ALA A 715 11.49 -17.55 17.11
N GLU A 716 10.20 -17.78 17.40
CA GLU A 716 9.55 -19.05 17.13
C GLU A 716 9.39 -19.29 15.61
N LYS A 717 9.07 -18.25 14.82
CA LYS A 717 9.05 -18.33 13.35
C LYS A 717 10.42 -18.73 12.80
N GLN A 718 11.50 -18.19 13.36
CA GLN A 718 12.87 -18.59 12.98
C GLN A 718 13.10 -20.07 13.27
N ARG A 719 12.81 -20.54 14.49
CA ARG A 719 12.93 -21.96 14.88
C ARG A 719 12.15 -22.90 13.96
N LEU A 720 10.92 -22.53 13.60
CA LEU A 720 10.06 -23.29 12.69
C LEU A 720 10.63 -23.36 11.27
N GLU A 721 11.04 -22.22 10.71
CA GLU A 721 11.64 -22.19 9.37
C GLU A 721 12.97 -22.96 9.34
N GLU A 722 13.79 -22.90 10.39
CA GLU A 722 15.06 -23.63 10.48
C GLU A 722 14.88 -25.13 10.62
N LYS A 723 13.92 -25.58 11.46
CA LYS A 723 13.49 -26.99 11.53
C LYS A 723 13.08 -27.50 10.15
N GLN A 724 12.26 -26.72 9.42
CA GLN A 724 11.87 -27.07 8.05
C GLN A 724 13.06 -27.09 7.07
N ARG A 725 13.96 -26.10 7.12
CA ARG A 725 15.17 -26.05 6.26
C ARG A 725 16.08 -27.26 6.52
N ALA A 726 16.25 -27.69 7.77
CA ALA A 726 17.01 -28.88 8.12
C ALA A 726 16.38 -30.17 7.55
N VAL A 727 15.07 -30.36 7.70
CA VAL A 727 14.33 -31.49 7.12
C VAL A 727 14.30 -31.44 5.59
N ARG A 728 14.41 -30.25 4.98
CA ARG A 728 14.61 -30.11 3.52
C ARG A 728 16.00 -30.59 3.10
N ARG A 729 17.07 -30.06 3.72
CA ARG A 729 18.47 -30.46 3.44
C ARG A 729 18.72 -31.96 3.62
N LYS A 730 18.10 -32.59 4.63
CA LYS A 730 18.20 -34.05 4.82
C LYS A 730 17.63 -34.82 3.62
N ARG A 731 16.45 -34.42 3.11
CA ARG A 731 15.82 -35.04 1.94
C ARG A 731 16.55 -34.74 0.63
N GLU A 732 17.13 -33.55 0.52
CA GLU A 732 17.99 -33.17 -0.61
C GLU A 732 19.25 -34.06 -0.66
N ALA A 733 19.84 -34.38 0.49
CA ALA A 733 20.96 -35.33 0.59
C ALA A 733 20.53 -36.80 0.35
N GLU A 734 19.44 -37.27 0.95
CA GLU A 734 18.89 -38.62 0.70
C GLU A 734 18.55 -38.86 -0.78
N ALA A 735 18.11 -37.81 -1.49
CA ALA A 735 17.82 -37.88 -2.92
C ALA A 735 19.10 -37.98 -3.77
N ALA A 736 20.17 -37.27 -3.38
CA ALA A 736 21.47 -37.35 -4.04
C ALA A 736 22.14 -38.72 -3.83
N GLU A 737 22.16 -39.23 -2.58
CA GLU A 737 22.66 -40.56 -2.24
C GLU A 737 21.91 -41.66 -3.02
N ALA A 738 20.57 -41.59 -3.07
CA ALA A 738 19.77 -42.52 -3.86
C ALA A 738 20.05 -42.43 -5.37
N LEU A 739 20.34 -41.23 -5.91
CA LEU A 739 20.69 -41.05 -7.32
C LEU A 739 22.07 -41.65 -7.65
N GLU A 740 23.07 -41.44 -6.80
CA GLU A 740 24.41 -42.05 -6.90
C GLU A 740 24.34 -43.58 -6.82
N GLU A 741 23.49 -44.13 -5.95
CA GLU A 741 23.25 -45.57 -5.82
C GLU A 741 22.32 -46.16 -6.89
N GLY A 742 21.75 -45.35 -7.78
CA GLY A 742 20.80 -45.80 -8.81
C GLY A 742 19.45 -46.31 -8.28
N LYS A 743 19.01 -45.83 -7.11
CA LYS A 743 17.76 -46.21 -6.43
C LYS A 743 16.63 -45.21 -6.72
N ASP A 744 15.38 -45.69 -6.71
CA ASP A 744 14.19 -44.84 -6.84
C ASP A 744 13.93 -44.03 -5.55
N TYR A 745 14.15 -42.71 -5.60
CA TYR A 745 13.89 -41.82 -4.47
C TYR A 745 12.44 -41.30 -4.45
N ARG A 746 11.63 -41.86 -3.55
CA ARG A 746 10.31 -41.29 -3.24
C ARG A 746 10.43 -40.04 -2.37
N GLY A 747 10.41 -38.89 -3.03
CA GLY A 747 10.29 -37.58 -2.40
C GLY A 747 8.97 -37.35 -1.64
N TYR A 748 8.77 -36.13 -1.15
CA TYR A 748 7.62 -35.80 -0.28
C TYR A 748 6.27 -36.14 -0.93
N SER A 749 5.44 -36.88 -0.19
CA SER A 749 4.06 -37.19 -0.55
C SER A 749 3.12 -36.58 0.49
N PRO A 750 2.11 -35.79 0.09
CA PRO A 750 1.10 -35.24 0.99
C PRO A 750 0.37 -36.31 1.81
N LEU A 751 0.01 -35.99 3.05
CA LEU A 751 -0.60 -36.97 3.95
C LEU A 751 -2.07 -37.24 3.61
N TRP A 752 -2.84 -36.21 3.27
CA TRP A 752 -4.29 -36.28 3.07
C TRP A 752 -4.74 -36.09 1.61
N PHE A 753 -3.80 -35.72 0.75
CA PHE A 753 -4.01 -35.54 -0.69
C PHE A 753 -3.12 -36.50 -1.50
N GLU A 754 -3.44 -36.70 -2.77
CA GLU A 754 -2.66 -37.49 -3.74
C GLU A 754 -2.55 -36.74 -5.07
N ARG A 755 -1.42 -36.86 -5.77
CA ARG A 755 -1.26 -36.28 -7.11
C ARG A 755 -1.94 -37.15 -8.16
N LYS A 756 -2.90 -36.57 -8.88
CA LYS A 756 -3.63 -37.19 -10.01
C LYS A 756 -3.67 -36.20 -11.18
N VAL A 757 -3.70 -36.73 -12.40
CA VAL A 757 -3.98 -35.94 -13.59
C VAL A 757 -5.49 -35.70 -13.63
N ASP A 758 -5.91 -34.44 -13.66
CA ASP A 758 -7.31 -34.08 -13.76
C ASP A 758 -7.83 -34.35 -15.18
N PRO A 759 -8.92 -35.11 -15.37
CA PRO A 759 -9.40 -35.52 -16.69
C PRO A 759 -10.10 -34.40 -17.48
N VAL A 760 -10.22 -33.20 -16.90
CA VAL A 760 -11.00 -32.07 -17.44
C VAL A 760 -10.11 -30.94 -17.96
N THR A 761 -8.97 -30.72 -17.30
CA THR A 761 -7.94 -29.74 -17.63
C THR A 761 -6.67 -30.38 -18.21
N GLY A 762 -6.38 -31.63 -17.86
CA GLY A 762 -5.13 -32.32 -18.19
C GLY A 762 -3.95 -32.01 -17.27
N GLU A 763 -4.14 -31.14 -16.27
CA GLU A 763 -3.09 -30.75 -15.32
C GLU A 763 -2.88 -31.79 -14.21
N LEU A 764 -1.67 -31.83 -13.64
CA LEU A 764 -1.36 -32.65 -12.47
C LEU A 764 -1.71 -31.88 -11.19
N MET A 765 -2.70 -32.34 -10.43
CA MET A 765 -3.15 -31.68 -9.20
C MET A 765 -3.27 -32.64 -8.00
N CYS A 766 -3.17 -32.08 -6.80
CA CYS A 766 -3.41 -32.76 -5.53
C CYS A 766 -4.92 -32.80 -5.21
N VAL A 767 -5.52 -33.98 -5.25
CA VAL A 767 -6.92 -34.21 -4.86
C VAL A 767 -6.99 -34.90 -3.50
N TYR A 768 -8.08 -34.67 -2.75
CA TYR A 768 -8.28 -35.29 -1.43
C TYR A 768 -8.55 -36.79 -1.56
N LYS A 769 -7.82 -37.62 -0.81
CA LYS A 769 -7.87 -39.09 -0.92
C LYS A 769 -8.65 -39.80 0.20
N GLY A 770 -9.29 -39.04 1.10
CA GLY A 770 -9.90 -39.57 2.32
C GLY A 770 -8.93 -39.62 3.50
N GLY A 771 -9.39 -40.20 4.61
CA GLY A 771 -8.59 -40.51 5.80
C GLY A 771 -8.56 -39.42 6.87
N TYR A 772 -8.63 -38.13 6.52
CA TYR A 772 -8.50 -37.04 7.51
C TYR A 772 -9.68 -37.02 8.49
N TRP A 773 -10.91 -37.12 7.97
CA TRP A 773 -12.12 -37.00 8.79
C TRP A 773 -12.34 -38.25 9.64
N GLU A 774 -11.92 -39.41 9.11
CA GLU A 774 -11.91 -40.70 9.77
C GLU A 774 -10.87 -40.73 10.91
N ALA A 775 -9.66 -40.21 10.65
CA ALA A 775 -8.63 -39.99 11.67
C ALA A 775 -9.09 -39.00 12.76
N LYS A 776 -9.81 -37.93 12.39
CA LYS A 776 -10.43 -37.00 13.35
C LYS A 776 -11.50 -37.66 14.21
N GLU A 777 -12.40 -38.44 13.61
CA GLU A 777 -13.45 -39.16 14.33
C GLU A 777 -12.85 -40.13 15.36
N GLN A 778 -11.78 -40.84 14.98
CA GLN A 778 -11.08 -41.82 15.81
C GLN A 778 -9.95 -41.23 16.69
N GLN A 779 -9.62 -39.95 16.54
CA GLN A 779 -8.47 -39.27 17.18
C GLN A 779 -7.10 -39.92 16.90
N GLN A 780 -6.92 -40.50 15.71
CA GLN A 780 -5.69 -41.21 15.33
C GLN A 780 -4.75 -40.33 14.51
N TRP A 781 -3.92 -39.55 15.21
CA TRP A 781 -2.97 -38.61 14.60
C TRP A 781 -1.54 -39.16 14.45
N SER A 782 -1.32 -40.46 14.60
CA SER A 782 0.01 -41.09 14.57
C SER A 782 0.74 -40.99 13.23
N ALA A 783 0.02 -40.75 12.13
CA ALA A 783 0.60 -40.52 10.80
C ALA A 783 1.01 -39.04 10.54
N CYS A 784 0.61 -38.10 11.41
CA CYS A 784 0.92 -36.68 11.22
C CYS A 784 2.42 -36.38 11.45
N PRO A 785 3.09 -35.65 10.54
CA PRO A 785 4.47 -35.23 10.76
C PRO A 785 4.60 -34.19 11.89
N ASN A 786 5.68 -34.30 12.67
CA ASN A 786 6.03 -33.33 13.71
C ASN A 786 6.70 -32.09 13.08
N ILE A 787 5.89 -31.14 12.62
CA ILE A 787 6.34 -29.94 11.88
C ILE A 787 6.62 -28.71 12.76
N PHE A 788 5.92 -28.55 13.89
CA PHE A 788 6.08 -27.41 14.81
C PHE A 788 7.19 -27.65 15.84
#